data_AF-A0A8T5XE17-F1
#
_entry.id   AF-A0A8T5XE17-F1
#
_cell.length_a   1.000
_cell.length_b   1.000
_cell.length_c   1.000
_cell.angle_alpha   90.00
_cell.angle_beta   90.00
_cell.angle_gamma   90.00
#
_symmetry.space_group_name_H-M   'P 1'
#
loop_
_entity.id
_entity.type
_entity.pdbx_description
1 polymer ?
#
loop_
_entity_poly.entity_id
_entity_poly.type
_entity_poly.pdbx_seq_one_letter_code
_entity_poly.pdbx_strand_id
1 'polypeptide(L)'
;MKNIIYIQFKMGGLDTMKSIKAQKIFIILIILMVLVSCSKDVNNTMGEDKDIQYKEAKLDVLEEFKDIEFFSVSNNDKLAVSGLKGEDNYIIITDNNNIIKEIKENSKSIESPFTYDNKGNLIFLDQIIKRENEEITGFLRRLRIYDSEYNLKNKNITNTIEVGKEELKNEMIVEIKVDSNGNIYALKLDNSIEVFNNKLEVIKTLDSDEYKDFDLDENDNLIVLNKKGDNIILEKLDGKKYSSMWKKEYKSSKRPYYISYNKKNKTLYGVNGGWILEYDTKEDTVNRITNLGELSTFDYIYNFSVNDNEEIYALTYGDKKSRFFKYIKDNRKKAKDEDTEKKELVIDMYRDYFNFMLKAKKSFEKKHPDIKITINTHPDIEFSQYREKLNTQILVGDAPDILYYDSVFPINDYIDKNVLFNMDERIKNDGEFNLNNYNTEIIDSTRLKGGAYVMPIDYSFDTLIVNKKLLDEKGININKEWTWEDIYKLKNKLNTDEDNKYYIFPKFENDWFIKTNIINQDLEYFLDYKNNKVRFNTDEFINKLKLIKNYYSEDCMDPNMSYEYIFDNHREADCSNIAMIPAQFNSYKYINHFGAYYGDNFNMISLPRGKYTNDRFFSSGLVSITKNSKYKDEAWEFVKFLLSKEVQLIDKGVFSVNKEVEKIQIKQMFTWQKENKGYLLSKGRYLAEKTDVDKVKKEINKLNKVFIYDEFLKIIDEEVSLYINGEKTAEETAKILQNKGELYLQE
;
A
#
# COMPACT_ATOMS: atom_id res chain seq x y z
N MET A 1 19.09 -4.39 -39.43
CA MET A 1 20.01 -4.03 -40.52
C MET A 1 19.60 -4.74 -41.80
N LYS A 2 19.06 -4.03 -42.78
CA LYS A 2 19.05 -4.46 -44.19
C LYS A 2 20.13 -3.65 -44.91
N ASN A 3 20.86 -4.33 -45.78
CA ASN A 3 21.99 -3.89 -46.60
C ASN A 3 23.35 -3.90 -45.91
N ILE A 4 24.06 -5.04 -46.06
CA ILE A 4 25.32 -5.14 -46.81
C ILE A 4 25.38 -6.57 -47.36
N ILE A 5 25.49 -6.69 -48.69
CA ILE A 5 25.73 -7.93 -49.45
C ILE A 5 27.20 -7.88 -49.92
N TYR A 6 27.74 -9.07 -50.24
CA TYR A 6 28.79 -9.40 -51.22
C TYR A 6 30.15 -9.83 -50.65
N ILE A 7 30.46 -11.14 -50.63
CA ILE A 7 31.20 -11.87 -51.69
C ILE A 7 31.26 -13.38 -51.36
N GLN A 8 31.29 -14.16 -52.43
CA GLN A 8 31.03 -15.59 -52.62
C GLN A 8 32.33 -16.40 -52.82
N PHE A 9 32.21 -17.75 -52.76
CA PHE A 9 33.19 -18.82 -53.11
C PHE A 9 34.24 -19.19 -52.03
N LYS A 10 34.57 -20.48 -51.77
CA LYS A 10 34.63 -21.63 -52.68
C LYS A 10 34.57 -22.98 -51.91
N MET A 11 34.00 -23.97 -52.59
CA MET A 11 33.67 -25.34 -52.19
C MET A 11 34.86 -26.28 -51.93
N GLY A 12 34.56 -27.36 -51.20
CA GLY A 12 35.21 -28.69 -51.28
C GLY A 12 35.29 -29.31 -49.88
N GLY A 13 34.53 -30.31 -49.45
CA GLY A 13 33.88 -31.42 -50.14
C GLY A 13 34.35 -32.72 -49.48
N LEU A 14 33.40 -33.60 -49.10
CA LEU A 14 33.52 -34.99 -48.62
C LEU A 14 33.56 -35.26 -47.10
N ASP A 15 32.35 -35.51 -46.56
CA ASP A 15 31.88 -36.77 -45.98
C ASP A 15 32.92 -37.78 -45.40
N THR A 16 32.81 -38.10 -44.10
CA THR A 16 32.08 -39.30 -43.60
C THR A 16 32.31 -39.59 -42.10
N MET A 17 31.19 -39.63 -41.37
CA MET A 17 30.83 -40.49 -40.22
C MET A 17 31.63 -40.55 -38.90
N LYS A 18 30.83 -40.45 -37.80
CA LYS A 18 31.05 -40.70 -36.35
C LYS A 18 31.49 -39.44 -35.57
N SER A 19 30.69 -38.76 -34.75
CA SER A 19 29.56 -39.20 -33.92
C SER A 19 28.60 -38.02 -33.62
N ILE A 20 27.29 -38.28 -33.76
CA ILE A 20 26.20 -37.30 -33.55
C ILE A 20 26.04 -36.89 -32.06
N LYS A 21 26.72 -37.57 -31.12
CA LYS A 21 26.68 -37.24 -29.69
C LYS A 21 27.59 -36.08 -29.29
N ALA A 22 28.72 -35.86 -29.96
CA ALA A 22 29.64 -34.77 -29.61
C ALA A 22 29.12 -33.39 -30.10
N GLN A 23 28.44 -33.33 -31.24
CA GLN A 23 27.86 -32.08 -31.76
C GLN A 23 26.64 -31.61 -30.97
N LYS A 24 25.82 -32.51 -30.40
CA LYS A 24 24.71 -32.08 -29.52
C LYS A 24 25.19 -31.47 -28.21
N ILE A 25 26.29 -31.98 -27.62
CA ILE A 25 26.86 -31.41 -26.39
C ILE A 25 27.57 -30.09 -26.69
N PHE A 26 28.24 -29.96 -27.83
CA PHE A 26 28.91 -28.70 -28.22
C PHE A 26 27.92 -27.60 -28.65
N ILE A 27 26.80 -27.97 -29.29
CA ILE A 27 25.72 -27.01 -29.63
C ILE A 27 24.94 -26.60 -28.37
N ILE A 28 24.76 -27.49 -27.38
CA ILE A 28 24.16 -27.12 -26.09
C ILE A 28 25.09 -26.21 -25.27
N LEU A 29 26.41 -26.42 -25.31
CA LEU A 29 27.39 -25.53 -24.66
C LEU A 29 27.53 -24.17 -25.35
N ILE A 30 27.42 -24.10 -26.68
CA ILE A 30 27.38 -22.81 -27.40
C ILE A 30 26.03 -22.11 -27.21
N ILE A 31 24.91 -22.83 -27.10
CA ILE A 31 23.61 -22.24 -26.73
C ILE A 31 23.59 -21.74 -25.28
N LEU A 32 24.26 -22.43 -24.35
CA LEU A 32 24.46 -21.95 -22.98
C LEU A 32 25.40 -20.74 -22.93
N MET A 33 26.44 -20.66 -23.77
CA MET A 33 27.32 -19.48 -23.83
C MET A 33 26.71 -18.30 -24.59
N VAL A 34 25.80 -18.53 -25.54
CA VAL A 34 25.07 -17.46 -26.23
C VAL A 34 23.91 -16.94 -25.38
N LEU A 35 23.33 -17.75 -24.49
CA LEU A 35 22.36 -17.27 -23.47
C LEU A 35 23.01 -16.45 -22.35
N VAL A 36 24.32 -16.58 -22.11
CA VAL A 36 25.07 -15.74 -21.16
C VAL A 36 25.60 -14.44 -21.81
N SER A 37 25.54 -14.31 -23.14
CA SER A 37 26.04 -13.12 -23.86
C SER A 37 24.96 -12.29 -24.55
N CYS A 38 23.67 -12.63 -24.39
CA CYS A 38 22.53 -11.85 -24.90
C CYS A 38 21.54 -11.48 -23.76
N SER A 39 22.06 -11.11 -22.59
CA SER A 39 21.29 -10.44 -21.52
C SER A 39 21.43 -8.91 -21.55
N LYS A 40 22.01 -8.33 -22.62
CA LYS A 40 21.89 -6.90 -22.89
C LYS A 40 20.66 -6.67 -23.76
N ASP A 41 19.78 -5.81 -23.24
CA ASP A 41 18.60 -5.23 -23.89
C ASP A 41 17.27 -5.97 -23.72
N VAL A 42 16.98 -6.42 -22.49
CA VAL A 42 15.67 -6.13 -21.91
C VAL A 42 15.89 -4.91 -21.02
N ASN A 43 15.20 -3.80 -21.29
CA ASN A 43 15.26 -2.57 -20.47
C ASN A 43 14.70 -2.83 -19.04
N ASN A 44 15.44 -3.60 -18.24
CA ASN A 44 15.25 -3.73 -16.81
C ASN A 44 16.06 -2.61 -16.15
N THR A 45 15.45 -1.43 -16.05
CA THR A 45 15.95 -0.33 -15.20
C THR A 45 15.69 -0.67 -13.73
N MET A 46 16.35 -1.73 -13.24
CA MET A 46 16.53 -1.91 -11.80
C MET A 46 17.55 -0.87 -11.32
N GLY A 47 17.25 -0.17 -10.24
CA GLY A 47 18.25 0.63 -9.55
C GLY A 47 19.41 -0.23 -9.10
N GLU A 48 20.64 0.23 -9.29
CA GLU A 48 21.78 -0.39 -8.62
C GLU A 48 21.75 0.00 -7.14
N ASP A 49 21.87 -0.98 -6.25
CA ASP A 49 22.10 -0.72 -4.83
C ASP A 49 23.45 -0.03 -4.71
N LYS A 50 23.47 1.21 -4.22
CA LYS A 50 24.75 1.84 -3.85
C LYS A 50 25.28 1.11 -2.62
N ASP A 51 26.55 0.70 -2.66
CA ASP A 51 27.27 0.09 -1.53
C ASP A 51 27.63 1.16 -0.47
N ILE A 52 26.62 1.89 0.01
CA ILE A 52 26.72 2.92 1.05
C ILE A 52 25.94 2.40 2.25
N GLN A 53 26.64 2.15 3.35
CA GLN A 53 25.99 1.73 4.59
C GLN A 53 25.60 2.94 5.42
N TYR A 54 24.43 2.85 6.06
CA TYR A 54 23.94 3.83 7.03
C TYR A 54 23.74 3.15 8.38
N LYS A 55 23.83 3.94 9.45
CA LYS A 55 23.41 3.54 10.80
C LYS A 55 22.60 4.65 11.45
N GLU A 56 21.70 4.25 12.35
CA GLU A 56 21.03 5.19 13.24
C GLU A 56 22.06 5.89 14.14
N ALA A 57 22.03 7.22 14.18
CA ALA A 57 22.74 8.04 15.13
C ALA A 57 21.75 8.51 16.19
N LYS A 58 21.92 8.06 17.43
CA LYS A 58 21.03 8.44 18.54
C LYS A 58 21.04 9.94 18.77
N LEU A 59 19.83 10.48 18.98
CA LEU A 59 19.59 11.88 19.36
C LEU A 59 19.06 11.93 20.78
N ASP A 60 19.92 11.64 21.76
CA ASP A 60 19.54 11.52 23.18
C ASP A 60 18.82 12.77 23.71
N VAL A 61 19.15 13.95 23.18
CA VAL A 61 18.49 15.22 23.55
C VAL A 61 17.02 15.30 23.20
N LEU A 62 16.54 14.43 22.29
CA LEU A 62 15.14 14.37 21.88
C LEU A 62 14.33 13.31 22.65
N GLU A 63 14.95 12.49 23.52
CA GLU A 63 14.25 11.39 24.22
C GLU A 63 13.14 11.87 25.15
N GLU A 64 13.27 13.06 25.75
CA GLU A 64 12.25 13.64 26.62
C GLU A 64 11.08 14.30 25.85
N PHE A 65 11.21 14.43 24.53
CA PHE A 65 10.22 15.08 23.66
C PHE A 65 9.25 14.07 23.07
N LYS A 66 7.98 14.46 23.05
CA LYS A 66 6.90 13.67 22.48
C LYS A 66 6.26 14.42 21.33
N ASP A 67 5.52 13.68 20.50
CA ASP A 67 4.69 14.23 19.43
C ASP A 67 5.44 15.25 18.59
N ILE A 68 6.60 14.83 18.07
CA ILE A 68 7.37 15.64 17.13
C ILE A 68 6.53 15.84 15.86
N GLU A 69 6.35 17.10 15.46
CA GLU A 69 5.46 17.48 14.35
C GLU A 69 6.25 18.01 13.15
N PHE A 70 7.22 18.90 13.37
CA PHE A 70 7.99 19.55 12.32
C PHE A 70 9.47 19.51 12.65
N PHE A 71 10.29 19.50 11.61
CA PHE A 71 11.73 19.67 11.75
C PHE A 71 12.32 20.40 10.54
N SER A 72 13.50 20.98 10.72
CA SER A 72 14.28 21.57 9.63
C SER A 72 15.77 21.44 9.94
N VAL A 73 16.58 21.25 8.90
CA VAL A 73 18.03 21.14 9.01
C VAL A 73 18.67 22.27 8.22
N SER A 74 19.57 23.00 8.85
CA SER A 74 20.34 24.07 8.20
C SER A 74 21.53 23.52 7.40
N ASN A 75 22.09 24.32 6.50
CA ASN A 75 23.30 23.97 5.76
C ASN A 75 24.55 23.77 6.65
N ASN A 76 24.52 24.24 7.90
CA ASN A 76 25.59 24.06 8.89
C ASN A 76 25.22 22.98 9.93
N ASP A 77 24.39 22.00 9.54
CA ASP A 77 24.01 20.81 10.32
C ASP A 77 23.27 21.08 11.64
N LYS A 78 22.84 22.32 11.88
CA LYS A 78 21.94 22.63 12.99
C LYS A 78 20.55 22.11 12.69
N LEU A 79 19.96 21.41 13.65
CA LEU A 79 18.65 20.78 13.57
C LEU A 79 17.68 21.53 14.47
N ALA A 80 16.56 21.98 13.91
CA ALA A 80 15.42 22.50 14.65
C ALA A 80 14.28 21.48 14.62
N VAL A 81 13.64 21.23 15.77
CA VAL A 81 12.54 20.25 15.92
C VAL A 81 11.44 20.87 16.80
N SER A 82 10.17 20.73 16.40
CA SER A 82 9.03 21.02 17.28
C SER A 82 8.55 19.75 17.98
N GLY A 83 8.14 19.88 19.25
CA GLY A 83 7.48 18.80 19.98
C GLY A 83 7.07 19.22 21.39
N LEU A 84 6.47 18.28 22.12
CA LEU A 84 6.01 18.47 23.49
C LEU A 84 7.10 18.14 24.51
N LYS A 85 7.29 19.05 25.48
CA LYS A 85 8.03 18.81 26.73
C LYS A 85 7.06 18.95 27.89
N GLY A 86 6.61 17.82 28.44
CA GLY A 86 5.46 17.83 29.36
C GLY A 86 4.17 18.14 28.60
N GLU A 87 3.47 19.21 28.98
CA GLU A 87 2.23 19.68 28.32
C GLU A 87 2.46 20.91 27.42
N ASP A 88 3.70 21.41 27.38
CA ASP A 88 4.06 22.62 26.67
C ASP A 88 4.75 22.29 25.35
N ASN A 89 4.43 23.06 24.31
CA ASN A 89 5.10 22.98 23.01
C ASN A 89 6.43 23.73 23.03
N TYR A 90 7.47 23.12 22.45
CA TYR A 90 8.80 23.70 22.33
C TYR A 90 9.33 23.53 20.91
N ILE A 91 10.13 24.49 20.49
CA ILE A 91 11.10 24.31 19.40
C ILE A 91 12.48 24.17 20.03
N ILE A 92 13.17 23.11 19.65
CA ILE A 92 14.53 22.86 20.09
C ILE A 92 15.46 22.94 18.92
N ILE A 93 16.53 23.69 19.13
CA ILE A 93 17.61 23.80 18.19
C ILE A 93 18.83 23.10 18.79
N THR A 94 19.36 22.17 18.01
CA THR A 94 20.52 21.37 18.37
C THR A 94 21.66 21.60 17.40
N ASP A 95 22.87 21.51 17.91
CA ASP A 95 24.12 21.46 17.16
C ASP A 95 24.92 20.27 17.67
N ASN A 96 25.20 19.30 16.79
CA ASN A 96 25.91 18.07 17.14
C ASN A 96 25.35 17.37 18.40
N ASN A 97 24.03 17.18 18.45
CA ASN A 97 23.31 16.55 19.57
C ASN A 97 23.41 17.32 20.91
N ASN A 98 23.74 18.63 20.89
CA ASN A 98 23.65 19.50 22.06
C ASN A 98 22.55 20.53 21.85
N ILE A 99 21.69 20.73 22.85
CA ILE A 99 20.68 21.80 22.82
C ILE A 99 21.40 23.15 22.94
N ILE A 100 21.29 23.99 21.91
CA ILE A 100 21.84 25.35 21.93
C ILE A 100 20.74 26.41 22.17
N LYS A 101 19.47 26.05 21.94
CA LYS A 101 18.33 26.92 22.22
C LYS A 101 17.05 26.10 22.40
N GLU A 102 16.25 26.50 23.39
CA GLU A 102 14.85 26.10 23.52
C GLU A 102 13.98 27.36 23.35
N ILE A 103 12.93 27.26 22.53
CA ILE A 103 11.94 28.30 22.32
C ILE A 103 10.60 27.71 22.75
N LYS A 104 10.05 28.20 23.86
CA LYS A 104 8.70 27.81 24.30
C LYS A 104 7.66 28.43 23.36
N GLU A 105 6.80 27.59 22.79
CA GLU A 105 5.69 28.00 21.95
C GLU A 105 4.46 28.32 22.81
N ASN A 106 3.71 29.35 22.43
CA ASN A 106 2.46 29.68 23.09
C ASN A 106 1.33 28.84 22.49
N SER A 107 0.55 28.17 23.33
CA SER A 107 -0.47 27.15 23.02
C SER A 107 -1.67 27.57 22.15
N LYS A 108 -1.62 28.72 21.47
CA LYS A 108 -2.73 29.24 20.64
C LYS A 108 -2.59 28.96 19.14
N SER A 109 -1.40 28.55 18.67
CA SER A 109 -1.19 28.16 17.27
C SER A 109 -1.73 26.76 17.02
N ILE A 110 -2.36 26.50 15.87
CA ILE A 110 -2.74 25.14 15.44
C ILE A 110 -1.51 24.42 14.93
N GLU A 111 -0.78 25.08 14.02
CA GLU A 111 0.42 24.59 13.37
C GLU A 111 1.33 25.79 13.09
N SER A 112 2.64 25.58 13.25
CA SER A 112 3.67 26.59 12.99
C SER A 112 4.78 25.96 12.15
N PRO A 113 4.53 25.65 10.86
CA PRO A 113 5.58 25.15 9.98
C PRO A 113 6.76 26.14 9.96
N PHE A 114 7.96 25.59 9.94
CA PHE A 114 9.18 26.38 9.96
C PHE A 114 10.27 25.76 9.10
N THR A 115 11.20 26.60 8.66
CA THR A 115 12.38 26.17 7.92
C THR A 115 13.56 27.10 8.18
N TYR A 116 14.78 26.58 7.99
CA TYR A 116 15.95 27.42 7.81
C TYR A 116 15.95 28.10 6.44
N ASP A 117 16.44 29.34 6.40
CA ASP A 117 16.86 29.99 5.17
C ASP A 117 18.36 29.70 4.87
N ASN A 118 18.83 30.10 3.69
CA ASN A 118 20.22 29.91 3.28
C ASN A 118 21.26 30.67 4.16
N LYS A 119 20.82 31.58 5.04
CA LYS A 119 21.67 32.33 5.97
C LYS A 119 21.67 31.72 7.38
N GLY A 120 20.91 30.63 7.60
CA GLY A 120 20.75 29.97 8.88
C GLY A 120 19.77 30.66 9.82
N ASN A 121 18.96 31.61 9.33
CA ASN A 121 17.83 32.16 10.09
C ASN A 121 16.70 31.13 10.12
N LEU A 122 15.97 31.05 11.22
CA LEU A 122 14.82 30.16 11.37
C LEU A 122 13.54 30.96 11.14
N ILE A 123 12.78 30.56 10.12
CA ILE A 123 11.58 31.24 9.63
C ILE A 123 10.37 30.41 10.04
N PHE A 124 9.45 30.99 10.81
CA PHE A 124 8.19 30.37 11.22
C PHE A 124 7.01 31.08 10.58
N LEU A 125 6.02 30.30 10.20
CA LEU A 125 4.72 30.81 9.77
C LEU A 125 3.63 30.28 10.71
N ASP A 126 3.35 31.01 11.79
CA ASP A 126 2.34 30.61 12.76
C ASP A 126 0.93 30.75 12.18
N GLN A 127 0.04 29.83 12.55
CA GLN A 127 -1.37 29.84 12.16
C GLN A 127 -2.26 29.78 13.40
N ILE A 128 -2.87 30.90 13.78
CA ILE A 128 -3.62 31.06 15.03
C ILE A 128 -5.11 31.19 14.73
N ILE A 129 -5.95 30.28 15.24
CA ILE A 129 -7.41 30.34 15.05
C ILE A 129 -7.97 31.65 15.59
N LYS A 130 -8.75 32.34 14.76
CA LYS A 130 -9.63 33.43 15.16
C LYS A 130 -11.01 32.86 15.50
N ARG A 131 -11.54 33.25 16.66
CA ARG A 131 -12.88 32.88 17.10
C ARG A 131 -13.72 34.11 17.44
N GLU A 132 -14.97 34.10 17.04
CA GLU A 132 -15.99 35.07 17.46
C GLU A 132 -17.19 34.27 17.98
N ASN A 133 -17.64 34.56 19.20
CA ASN A 133 -18.72 33.80 19.88
C ASN A 133 -18.51 32.27 19.84
N GLU A 134 -17.28 31.81 20.10
CA GLU A 134 -16.84 30.40 20.05
C GLU A 134 -16.77 29.76 18.65
N GLU A 135 -17.34 30.39 17.63
CA GLU A 135 -17.26 29.96 16.24
C GLU A 135 -15.91 30.33 15.62
N ILE A 136 -15.38 29.45 14.77
CA ILE A 136 -14.14 29.71 14.02
C ILE A 136 -14.48 30.62 12.84
N THR A 137 -13.92 31.82 12.85
CA THR A 137 -14.13 32.85 11.81
C THR A 137 -12.91 33.08 10.93
N GLY A 138 -11.84 32.30 11.16
CA GLY A 138 -10.65 32.30 10.33
C GLY A 138 -9.38 32.07 11.13
N PHE A 139 -8.27 32.63 10.68
CA PHE A 139 -6.99 32.56 11.39
C PHE A 139 -6.06 33.73 11.07
N LEU A 140 -5.14 33.98 12.00
CA LEU A 140 -4.05 34.93 11.86
C LEU A 140 -2.79 34.16 11.45
N ARG A 141 -2.25 34.49 10.27
CA ARG A 141 -0.89 34.10 9.87
C ARG A 141 0.11 35.08 10.47
N ARG A 142 1.15 34.60 11.14
CA ARG A 142 2.22 35.44 11.71
C ARG A 142 3.60 34.92 11.33
N LEU A 143 4.40 35.79 10.73
CA LEU A 143 5.78 35.51 10.38
C LEU A 143 6.70 35.86 11.56
N ARG A 144 7.43 34.86 12.07
CA ARG A 144 8.52 35.06 13.04
C ARG A 144 9.84 34.62 12.43
N ILE A 145 10.86 35.45 12.58
CA ILE A 145 12.20 35.25 12.06
C ILE A 145 13.15 35.33 13.23
N TYR A 146 13.82 34.22 13.51
CA TYR A 146 14.94 34.16 14.42
C TYR A 146 16.22 34.21 13.60
N ASP A 147 17.17 35.07 13.96
CA ASP A 147 18.46 35.07 13.27
C ASP A 147 19.28 33.81 13.54
N SER A 148 20.46 33.71 12.93
CA SER A 148 21.39 32.59 13.13
C SER A 148 21.93 32.44 14.57
N GLU A 149 21.72 33.46 15.42
CA GLU A 149 21.97 33.45 16.86
C GLU A 149 20.71 33.16 17.68
N TYR A 150 19.59 32.89 17.01
CA TYR A 150 18.27 32.60 17.57
C TYR A 150 17.68 33.74 18.40
N ASN A 151 17.97 34.98 18.00
CA ASN A 151 17.31 36.17 18.48
C ASN A 151 16.15 36.53 17.54
N LEU A 152 14.97 36.75 18.13
CA LEU A 152 13.77 37.11 17.38
C LEU A 152 13.91 38.52 16.77
N LYS A 153 13.90 38.61 15.43
CA LYS A 153 14.06 39.87 14.68
C LYS A 153 12.76 40.62 14.45
N ASN A 154 11.65 39.92 14.24
CA ASN A 154 10.34 40.52 13.98
C ASN A 154 9.26 39.89 14.88
N LYS A 155 8.28 40.71 15.27
CA LYS A 155 7.12 40.24 16.08
C LYS A 155 5.76 40.53 15.45
N ASN A 156 5.71 41.41 14.44
CA ASN A 156 4.47 42.08 14.04
C ASN A 156 4.12 41.95 12.55
N ILE A 157 4.75 41.04 11.81
CA ILE A 157 4.35 40.77 10.42
C ILE A 157 3.24 39.73 10.47
N THR A 158 2.02 40.18 10.23
CA THR A 158 0.81 39.36 10.33
C THR A 158 -0.12 39.61 9.15
N ASN A 159 -0.83 38.56 8.75
CA ASN A 159 -1.93 38.65 7.81
C ASN A 159 -3.15 37.90 8.39
N THR A 160 -4.34 38.47 8.29
CA THR A 160 -5.58 37.87 8.81
C THR A 160 -6.37 37.29 7.65
N ILE A 161 -6.86 36.08 7.83
CA ILE A 161 -7.68 35.37 6.84
C ILE A 161 -9.02 35.11 7.48
N GLU A 162 -10.08 35.58 6.84
CA GLU A 162 -11.45 35.46 7.30
C GLU A 162 -12.15 34.38 6.48
N VAL A 163 -12.28 33.19 7.07
CA VAL A 163 -12.89 32.01 6.44
C VAL A 163 -13.66 31.22 7.48
N GLY A 164 -14.75 30.58 7.07
CA GLY A 164 -15.50 29.70 7.96
C GLY A 164 -14.72 28.45 8.36
N LYS A 165 -15.18 27.75 9.40
CA LYS A 165 -14.58 26.49 9.87
C LYS A 165 -14.35 25.46 8.75
N GLU A 166 -15.28 25.34 7.82
CA GLU A 166 -15.21 24.34 6.74
C GLU A 166 -14.17 24.68 5.67
N GLU A 167 -13.94 25.96 5.44
CA GLU A 167 -12.99 26.51 4.46
C GLU A 167 -11.58 26.65 5.05
N LEU A 168 -11.45 26.68 6.38
CA LEU A 168 -10.18 26.78 7.09
C LEU A 168 -9.15 25.75 6.61
N LYS A 169 -9.61 24.53 6.34
CA LYS A 169 -8.75 23.44 5.86
C LYS A 169 -8.09 23.77 4.52
N ASN A 170 -8.73 24.56 3.66
CA ASN A 170 -8.19 24.92 2.36
C ASN A 170 -7.07 25.97 2.46
N GLU A 171 -7.01 26.67 3.58
CA GLU A 171 -6.08 27.75 3.82
C GLU A 171 -4.92 27.36 4.76
N MET A 172 -4.98 26.17 5.34
CA MET A 172 -3.97 25.68 6.27
C MET A 172 -2.67 25.32 5.55
N ILE A 173 -1.56 25.86 6.01
CA ILE A 173 -0.21 25.62 5.48
C ILE A 173 0.43 24.49 6.27
N VAL A 174 0.96 23.49 5.58
CA VAL A 174 1.58 22.30 6.18
C VAL A 174 3.09 22.28 6.03
N GLU A 175 3.65 23.00 5.06
CA GLU A 175 5.08 23.06 4.82
C GLU A 175 5.50 24.41 4.21
N ILE A 176 6.70 24.87 4.56
CA ILE A 176 7.30 26.07 3.96
C ILE A 176 8.76 25.88 3.54
N LYS A 177 9.18 26.56 2.47
CA LYS A 177 10.58 26.76 2.06
C LYS A 177 10.84 28.25 1.80
N VAL A 178 12.10 28.68 1.87
CA VAL A 178 12.47 30.10 1.67
C VAL A 178 13.58 30.23 0.66
N ASP A 179 13.40 31.12 -0.32
CA ASP A 179 14.41 31.40 -1.35
C ASP A 179 15.50 32.37 -0.87
N SER A 180 16.53 32.59 -1.70
CA SER A 180 17.60 33.53 -1.38
C SER A 180 17.15 35.00 -1.23
N ASN A 181 15.99 35.38 -1.76
CA ASN A 181 15.40 36.73 -1.64
C ASN A 181 14.54 36.89 -0.38
N GLY A 182 14.26 35.80 0.35
CA GLY A 182 13.37 35.79 1.51
C GLY A 182 11.89 35.65 1.14
N ASN A 183 11.57 35.21 -0.07
CA ASN A 183 10.20 34.79 -0.42
C ASN A 183 9.91 33.43 0.22
N ILE A 184 8.70 33.28 0.73
CA ILE A 184 8.22 32.11 1.47
C ILE A 184 7.27 31.35 0.57
N TYR A 185 7.65 30.13 0.21
CA TYR A 185 6.83 29.18 -0.51
C TYR A 185 6.11 28.32 0.51
N ALA A 186 4.80 28.21 0.41
CA ALA A 186 3.97 27.54 1.40
C ALA A 186 3.03 26.55 0.73
N LEU A 187 3.18 25.26 1.05
CA LEU A 187 2.25 24.23 0.62
C LEU A 187 1.03 24.23 1.54
N LYS A 188 -0.15 24.35 0.93
CA LYS A 188 -1.44 24.29 1.63
C LYS A 188 -2.00 22.87 1.63
N LEU A 189 -2.86 22.59 2.60
CA LEU A 189 -3.54 21.30 2.74
C LEU A 189 -4.51 21.00 1.58
N ASP A 190 -4.96 22.02 0.84
CA ASP A 190 -5.71 21.84 -0.42
C ASP A 190 -4.83 21.41 -1.61
N ASN A 191 -3.52 21.23 -1.39
CA ASN A 191 -2.51 20.88 -2.39
C ASN A 191 -2.13 22.02 -3.34
N SER A 192 -2.37 23.29 -3.01
CA SER A 192 -1.81 24.43 -3.76
C SER A 192 -0.57 25.01 -3.07
N ILE A 193 0.29 25.72 -3.82
CA ILE A 193 1.47 26.42 -3.27
C ILE A 193 1.24 27.93 -3.36
N GLU A 194 1.27 28.61 -2.22
CA GLU A 194 1.18 30.07 -2.12
C GLU A 194 2.58 30.66 -1.83
N VAL A 195 2.95 31.70 -2.57
CA VAL A 195 4.27 32.35 -2.46
C VAL A 195 4.08 33.75 -1.90
N PHE A 196 4.69 34.01 -0.74
CA PHE A 196 4.67 35.30 -0.08
C PHE A 196 6.02 36.00 -0.15
N ASN A 197 6.02 37.32 -0.07
CA ASN A 197 7.24 38.05 0.28
C ASN A 197 7.47 38.06 1.80
N ASN A 198 8.57 38.67 2.23
CA ASN A 198 8.92 38.81 3.64
C ASN A 198 7.98 39.71 4.48
N LYS A 199 6.91 40.25 3.87
CA LYS A 199 5.83 41.01 4.54
C LYS A 199 4.49 40.24 4.56
N LEU A 200 4.49 38.96 4.16
CA LEU A 200 3.28 38.13 3.98
C LEU A 200 2.32 38.64 2.89
N GLU A 201 2.81 39.42 1.94
CA GLU A 201 2.04 39.79 0.75
C GLU A 201 2.18 38.69 -0.30
N VAL A 202 1.06 38.25 -0.87
CA VAL A 202 1.02 37.19 -1.89
C VAL A 202 1.65 37.69 -3.19
N ILE A 203 2.68 37.00 -3.66
CA ILE A 203 3.36 37.23 -4.94
C ILE A 203 2.71 36.38 -6.04
N LYS A 204 2.42 35.12 -5.71
CA LYS A 204 1.94 34.11 -6.66
C LYS A 204 1.20 32.99 -5.93
N THR A 205 0.17 32.45 -6.59
CA THR A 205 -0.48 31.20 -6.20
C THR A 205 -0.31 30.20 -7.34
N LEU A 206 0.05 28.97 -7.00
CA LEU A 206 0.14 27.81 -7.89
C LEU A 206 -0.96 26.82 -7.49
N ASP A 207 -2.04 26.78 -8.26
CA ASP A 207 -3.28 26.04 -7.98
C ASP A 207 -3.78 25.23 -9.18
N SER A 208 -3.01 25.19 -10.27
CA SER A 208 -3.34 24.44 -11.50
C SER A 208 -3.20 22.93 -11.36
N ASP A 209 -2.45 22.47 -10.35
CA ASP A 209 -2.07 21.08 -10.15
C ASP A 209 -2.20 20.75 -8.66
N GLU A 210 -2.35 19.46 -8.33
CA GLU A 210 -2.34 18.98 -6.94
C GLU A 210 -0.91 18.73 -6.46
N TYR A 211 -0.30 19.70 -5.80
CA TYR A 211 1.03 19.60 -5.21
C TYR A 211 1.01 18.79 -3.91
N LYS A 212 1.85 17.76 -3.82
CA LYS A 212 1.94 16.85 -2.66
C LYS A 212 3.17 17.11 -1.79
N ASP A 213 4.25 17.57 -2.41
CA ASP A 213 5.51 17.91 -1.75
C ASP A 213 6.33 18.83 -2.65
N PHE A 214 7.28 19.59 -2.10
CA PHE A 214 8.16 20.46 -2.88
C PHE A 214 9.48 20.77 -2.15
N ASP A 215 10.52 21.06 -2.93
CA ASP A 215 11.79 21.59 -2.44
C ASP A 215 12.36 22.65 -3.39
N LEU A 216 13.41 23.36 -2.95
CA LEU A 216 14.10 24.37 -3.73
C LEU A 216 15.51 23.89 -4.14
N ASP A 217 15.86 24.10 -5.40
CA ASP A 217 17.21 23.85 -5.89
C ASP A 217 18.21 24.95 -5.48
N GLU A 218 19.47 24.81 -5.89
CA GLU A 218 20.52 25.78 -5.58
C GLU A 218 20.35 27.16 -6.24
N ASN A 219 19.42 27.28 -7.20
CA ASN A 219 19.12 28.52 -7.94
C ASN A 219 17.71 29.05 -7.60
N ASP A 220 17.11 28.58 -6.51
CA ASP A 220 15.75 28.90 -6.06
C ASP A 220 14.64 28.48 -7.04
N ASN A 221 14.90 27.50 -7.91
CA ASN A 221 13.86 26.85 -8.71
C ASN A 221 13.10 25.83 -7.87
N LEU A 222 11.81 25.67 -8.15
CA LEU A 222 10.95 24.76 -7.41
C LEU A 222 11.06 23.38 -8.04
N ILE A 223 11.28 22.36 -7.21
CA ILE A 223 11.10 20.95 -7.57
C ILE A 223 9.84 20.52 -6.85
N VAL A 224 8.81 20.14 -7.60
CA VAL A 224 7.47 19.85 -7.09
C VAL A 224 7.05 18.44 -7.44
N LEU A 225 6.32 17.83 -6.52
CA LEU A 225 5.66 16.55 -6.69
C LEU A 225 4.17 16.80 -6.92
N ASN A 226 3.67 16.55 -8.13
CA ASN A 226 2.29 16.86 -8.51
C ASN A 226 1.53 15.57 -8.79
N LYS A 227 0.24 15.53 -8.48
CA LYS A 227 -0.65 14.42 -8.83
C LYS A 227 -1.56 14.80 -10.01
N LYS A 228 -1.64 13.93 -11.01
CA LYS A 228 -2.59 14.03 -12.13
C LYS A 228 -3.23 12.67 -12.41
N GLY A 229 -4.46 12.47 -11.93
CA GLY A 229 -5.07 11.14 -11.89
C GLY A 229 -4.27 10.21 -10.97
N ASP A 230 -3.90 9.03 -11.45
CA ASP A 230 -3.06 8.09 -10.70
C ASP A 230 -1.55 8.34 -10.85
N ASN A 231 -1.17 9.20 -11.80
CA ASN A 231 0.23 9.46 -12.12
C ASN A 231 0.80 10.57 -11.24
N ILE A 232 2.04 10.38 -10.81
CA ILE A 232 2.81 11.40 -10.12
C ILE A 232 3.83 11.98 -11.09
N ILE A 233 3.83 13.29 -11.17
CA ILE A 233 4.69 14.08 -12.03
C ILE A 233 5.67 14.80 -11.13
N LEU A 234 6.95 14.49 -11.28
CA LEU A 234 8.02 15.30 -10.75
C LEU A 234 8.29 16.42 -11.76
N GLU A 235 8.23 17.65 -11.31
CA GLU A 235 8.41 18.80 -12.18
C GLU A 235 9.36 19.81 -11.55
N LYS A 236 10.16 20.47 -12.40
CA LYS A 236 10.93 21.63 -12.01
C LYS A 236 10.37 22.89 -12.65
N LEU A 237 10.07 23.88 -11.84
CA LEU A 237 9.57 25.19 -12.25
C LEU A 237 10.64 26.26 -12.05
N ASP A 238 10.75 27.19 -12.99
CA ASP A 238 11.57 28.39 -12.82
C ASP A 238 11.06 29.21 -11.62
N GLY A 239 11.92 29.52 -10.67
CA GLY A 239 11.52 30.17 -9.41
C GLY A 239 10.92 31.58 -9.56
N LYS A 240 11.12 32.24 -10.70
CA LYS A 240 10.64 33.61 -10.97
C LYS A 240 9.47 33.64 -11.94
N LYS A 241 9.55 32.85 -13.00
CA LYS A 241 8.52 32.77 -14.06
C LYS A 241 7.44 31.76 -13.73
N TYR A 242 7.72 30.80 -12.84
CA TYR A 242 6.87 29.66 -12.51
C TYR A 242 6.51 28.80 -13.73
N SER A 243 7.29 28.93 -14.81
CA SER A 243 7.14 28.13 -16.01
C SER A 243 7.91 26.83 -15.86
N SER A 244 7.32 25.74 -16.35
CA SER A 244 7.98 24.44 -16.40
C SER A 244 9.33 24.50 -17.11
N MET A 245 10.37 24.03 -16.42
CA MET A 245 11.71 23.81 -16.98
C MET A 245 11.83 22.38 -17.52
N TRP A 246 11.31 21.42 -16.76
CA TRP A 246 11.13 20.04 -17.17
C TRP A 246 10.04 19.37 -16.34
N LYS A 247 9.40 18.35 -16.92
CA LYS A 247 8.49 17.44 -16.21
C LYS A 247 8.89 16.01 -16.50
N LYS A 248 8.75 15.14 -15.51
CA LYS A 248 8.96 13.71 -15.65
C LYS A 248 7.87 12.96 -14.92
N GLU A 249 7.25 12.05 -15.65
CA GLU A 249 6.20 11.18 -15.12
C GLU A 249 6.83 9.88 -14.67
N TYR A 250 6.59 9.51 -13.41
CA TYR A 250 6.99 8.22 -12.89
C TYR A 250 5.79 7.28 -12.82
N LYS A 251 6.01 6.02 -13.13
CA LYS A 251 5.01 4.98 -12.86
C LYS A 251 4.73 4.89 -11.37
N SER A 252 3.54 4.40 -11.03
CA SER A 252 3.07 4.28 -9.64
C SER A 252 4.07 3.52 -8.74
N SER A 253 4.77 2.52 -9.27
CA SER A 253 5.80 1.81 -8.51
C SER A 253 6.99 2.70 -8.13
N LYS A 254 7.52 3.52 -9.05
CA LYS A 254 8.73 4.33 -8.84
C LYS A 254 8.48 5.66 -8.14
N ARG A 255 7.22 6.04 -7.91
CA ARG A 255 6.88 7.37 -7.38
C ARG A 255 7.48 7.61 -5.98
N PRO A 256 8.09 8.77 -5.73
CA PRO A 256 8.41 9.17 -4.37
C PRO A 256 7.13 9.63 -3.66
N TYR A 257 7.04 9.35 -2.36
CA TYR A 257 6.00 9.92 -1.49
C TYR A 257 6.40 11.29 -0.94
N TYR A 258 7.70 11.46 -0.72
CA TYR A 258 8.32 12.69 -0.26
C TYR A 258 9.61 12.90 -1.03
N ILE A 259 10.04 14.15 -1.20
CA ILE A 259 11.28 14.53 -1.87
C ILE A 259 12.17 15.42 -0.99
N SER A 260 13.48 15.36 -1.21
CA SER A 260 14.45 16.27 -0.60
C SER A 260 15.60 16.50 -1.57
N TYR A 261 15.92 17.76 -1.85
CA TYR A 261 16.99 18.13 -2.76
C TYR A 261 18.24 18.59 -1.99
N ASN A 262 19.34 17.90 -2.21
CA ASN A 262 20.63 18.29 -1.65
C ASN A 262 21.32 19.28 -2.60
N LYS A 263 21.44 20.53 -2.16
CA LYS A 263 21.97 21.64 -2.97
C LYS A 263 23.46 21.51 -3.27
N LYS A 264 24.23 20.83 -2.42
CA LYS A 264 25.69 20.68 -2.54
C LYS A 264 26.10 19.62 -3.56
N ASN A 265 25.50 18.44 -3.53
CA ASN A 265 25.75 17.37 -4.52
C ASN A 265 24.80 17.43 -5.73
N LYS A 266 23.74 18.24 -5.67
CA LYS A 266 22.70 18.41 -6.70
C LYS A 266 21.88 17.15 -6.94
N THR A 267 21.72 16.34 -5.90
CA THR A 267 20.97 15.08 -5.94
C THR A 267 19.57 15.29 -5.39
N LEU A 268 18.58 14.77 -6.12
CA LEU A 268 17.21 14.64 -5.63
C LEU A 268 17.02 13.28 -4.97
N TYR A 269 16.69 13.30 -3.69
CA TYR A 269 16.31 12.13 -2.92
C TYR A 269 14.80 12.02 -2.83
N GLY A 270 14.28 10.81 -2.67
CA GLY A 270 12.88 10.57 -2.36
C GLY A 270 12.66 9.30 -1.55
N VAL A 271 11.48 9.21 -0.93
CA VAL A 271 11.08 8.06 -0.11
C VAL A 271 10.09 7.18 -0.85
N ASN A 272 10.33 5.87 -0.90
CA ASN A 272 9.38 4.88 -1.43
C ASN A 272 9.49 3.54 -0.69
N GLY A 273 8.43 3.11 -0.02
CA GLY A 273 8.39 1.80 0.66
C GLY A 273 9.49 1.63 1.73
N GLY A 274 9.81 2.68 2.48
CA GLY A 274 10.89 2.69 3.48
C GLY A 274 12.29 2.94 2.92
N TRP A 275 12.46 2.88 1.60
CA TRP A 275 13.72 3.19 0.93
C TRP A 275 13.91 4.68 0.74
N ILE A 276 15.15 5.13 0.97
CA ILE A 276 15.67 6.36 0.39
C ILE A 276 16.25 6.01 -0.98
N LEU A 277 15.73 6.68 -2.00
CA LEU A 277 16.11 6.54 -3.40
C LEU A 277 16.69 7.85 -3.90
N GLU A 278 17.69 7.76 -4.77
CA GLU A 278 18.16 8.86 -5.59
C GLU A 278 17.45 8.84 -6.95
N TYR A 279 16.87 9.96 -7.33
CA TYR A 279 16.08 10.11 -8.55
C TYR A 279 16.90 10.77 -9.65
N ASP A 280 17.11 10.06 -10.76
CA ASP A 280 17.69 10.66 -11.95
C ASP A 280 16.65 11.53 -12.68
N THR A 281 16.93 12.82 -12.82
CA THR A 281 16.03 13.77 -13.49
C THR A 281 16.06 13.67 -15.02
N LYS A 282 17.00 12.90 -15.59
CA LYS A 282 17.21 12.69 -17.02
C LYS A 282 16.83 11.29 -17.49
N GLU A 283 17.09 10.26 -16.68
CA GLU A 283 16.84 8.84 -17.02
C GLU A 283 15.76 8.22 -16.14
N ASP A 284 14.97 7.25 -16.61
CA ASP A 284 13.94 6.55 -15.80
C ASP A 284 14.53 5.56 -14.78
N THR A 285 15.63 5.94 -14.13
CA THR A 285 16.35 5.15 -13.13
C THR A 285 16.21 5.81 -11.76
N VAL A 286 16.10 4.96 -10.73
CA VAL A 286 16.17 5.34 -9.33
C VAL A 286 17.24 4.48 -8.68
N ASN A 287 18.17 5.06 -7.94
CA ASN A 287 19.24 4.32 -7.28
C ASN A 287 18.91 4.13 -5.81
N ARG A 288 19.02 2.91 -5.30
CA ARG A 288 18.72 2.62 -3.90
C ARG A 288 19.89 3.06 -3.01
N ILE A 289 19.56 3.81 -1.96
CA ILE A 289 20.54 4.31 -0.98
C ILE A 289 20.51 3.45 0.28
N THR A 290 19.36 3.39 0.95
CA THR A 290 19.19 2.59 2.18
C THR A 290 17.72 2.39 2.48
N ASN A 291 17.36 1.27 3.12
CA ASN A 291 16.03 1.07 3.70
C ASN A 291 16.06 1.46 5.18
N LEU A 292 15.32 2.50 5.55
CA LEU A 292 15.31 3.00 6.93
C LEU A 292 14.61 2.02 7.90
N GLY A 293 13.68 1.20 7.41
CA GLY A 293 13.00 0.18 8.22
C GLY A 293 13.92 -0.95 8.68
N GLU A 294 15.03 -1.19 7.97
CA GLU A 294 16.07 -2.12 8.42
C GLU A 294 16.83 -1.56 9.62
N LEU A 295 17.09 -0.24 9.63
CA LEU A 295 17.88 0.44 10.65
C LEU A 295 17.07 0.69 11.92
N SER A 296 15.82 1.14 11.80
CA SER A 296 15.00 1.57 12.93
C SER A 296 13.57 1.02 12.85
N THR A 297 12.84 1.02 13.96
CA THR A 297 11.48 0.46 14.02
C THR A 297 10.42 1.55 14.00
N PHE A 298 9.63 1.57 12.91
CA PHE A 298 8.50 2.47 12.67
C PHE A 298 7.52 1.84 11.66
N ASP A 299 6.34 2.43 11.50
CA ASP A 299 5.29 1.99 10.57
C ASP A 299 5.46 2.66 9.20
N TYR A 300 5.62 3.98 9.15
CA TYR A 300 5.84 4.76 7.92
C TYR A 300 6.56 6.09 8.20
N ILE A 301 7.05 6.73 7.13
CA ILE A 301 7.74 8.03 7.15
C ILE A 301 6.73 9.12 6.78
N TYR A 302 6.73 10.24 7.51
CA TYR A 302 5.89 11.42 7.25
C TYR A 302 6.61 12.52 6.49
N ASN A 303 7.90 12.67 6.76
CA ASN A 303 8.74 13.72 6.19
C ASN A 303 10.19 13.28 6.38
N PHE A 304 11.07 13.67 5.47
CA PHE A 304 12.49 13.40 5.56
C PHE A 304 13.30 14.53 4.92
N SER A 305 14.57 14.62 5.28
CA SER A 305 15.51 15.54 4.66
C SER A 305 16.89 14.92 4.58
N VAL A 306 17.63 15.26 3.51
CA VAL A 306 19.03 14.87 3.34
C VAL A 306 19.88 16.13 3.31
N ASN A 307 20.73 16.31 4.33
CA ASN A 307 21.59 17.50 4.42
C ASN A 307 22.81 17.41 3.49
N ASP A 308 23.61 18.48 3.47
CA ASP A 308 24.83 18.63 2.67
C ASP A 308 25.95 17.60 2.99
N ASN A 309 25.85 16.89 4.11
CA ASN A 309 26.74 15.79 4.47
C ASN A 309 26.16 14.41 4.15
N GLU A 310 25.00 14.38 3.48
CA GLU A 310 24.27 13.18 3.11
C GLU A 310 23.81 12.36 4.33
N GLU A 311 23.62 13.04 5.47
CA GLU A 311 22.92 12.53 6.64
C GLU A 311 21.41 12.62 6.40
N ILE A 312 20.71 11.56 6.79
CA ILE A 312 19.27 11.44 6.55
C ILE A 312 18.55 11.72 7.87
N TYR A 313 17.57 12.60 7.83
CA TYR A 313 16.68 12.91 8.96
C TYR A 313 15.28 12.46 8.57
N ALA A 314 14.62 11.69 9.42
CA ALA A 314 13.29 11.16 9.12
C ALA A 314 12.35 11.34 10.32
N LEU A 315 11.22 12.00 10.06
CA LEU A 315 10.08 11.99 10.95
C LEU A 315 9.17 10.82 10.56
N THR A 316 8.88 9.95 11.52
CA THR A 316 8.19 8.68 11.31
C THR A 316 7.04 8.52 12.29
N TYR A 317 6.10 7.62 11.99
CA TYR A 317 5.09 7.15 12.93
C TYR A 317 5.36 5.72 13.32
N GLY A 318 5.17 5.36 14.58
CA GLY A 318 5.13 3.95 15.00
C GLY A 318 4.78 3.80 16.46
N ASP A 319 4.05 2.74 16.79
CA ASP A 319 3.53 2.50 18.15
C ASP A 319 2.68 3.66 18.70
N LYS A 320 1.86 4.26 17.83
CA LYS A 320 0.96 5.39 18.13
C LYS A 320 1.64 6.70 18.52
N LYS A 321 2.90 6.90 18.16
CA LYS A 321 3.64 8.13 18.42
C LYS A 321 4.53 8.50 17.26
N SER A 322 4.76 9.80 17.08
CA SER A 322 5.81 10.30 16.20
C SER A 322 7.18 9.93 16.76
N ARG A 323 8.13 9.61 15.89
CA ARG A 323 9.53 9.37 16.23
C ARG A 323 10.43 10.05 15.21
N PHE A 324 11.52 10.61 15.70
CA PHE A 324 12.50 11.29 14.88
C PHE A 324 13.81 10.52 14.88
N PHE A 325 14.35 10.26 13.69
CA PHE A 325 15.58 9.50 13.51
C PHE A 325 16.58 10.29 12.68
N LYS A 326 17.86 10.19 13.06
CA LYS A 326 19.00 10.63 12.26
C LYS A 326 19.80 9.41 11.83
N TYR A 327 20.23 9.38 10.57
CA TYR A 327 21.09 8.35 10.01
C TYR A 327 22.32 8.96 9.40
N ILE A 328 23.47 8.35 9.68
CA ILE A 328 24.78 8.77 9.18
C ILE A 328 25.44 7.61 8.44
N LYS A 329 26.31 7.94 7.49
CA LYS A 329 27.10 6.93 6.78
C LYS A 329 27.96 6.15 7.75
N ASP A 330 27.92 4.82 7.65
CA ASP A 330 28.74 3.94 8.46
C ASP A 330 30.04 3.59 7.73
N ASN A 331 31.09 4.35 8.00
CA ASN A 331 32.41 4.16 7.39
C ASN A 331 33.19 2.96 7.98
N ARG A 332 32.56 2.16 8.85
CA ARG A 332 33.13 0.88 9.24
C ARG A 332 33.11 0.00 7.99
N LYS A 333 34.30 -0.34 7.45
CA LYS A 333 34.42 -1.49 6.53
C LYS A 333 33.62 -2.61 7.16
N LYS A 334 32.69 -3.22 6.41
CA LYS A 334 31.94 -4.42 6.82
C LYS A 334 32.86 -5.18 7.76
N ALA A 335 32.58 -5.14 9.06
CA ALA A 335 33.19 -6.13 9.90
C ALA A 335 32.79 -7.41 9.16
N LYS A 336 33.76 -8.24 8.75
CA LYS A 336 33.40 -9.64 8.62
C LYS A 336 32.78 -9.91 9.98
N ASP A 337 31.45 -10.06 10.01
CA ASP A 337 30.75 -10.43 11.22
C ASP A 337 31.66 -11.45 11.88
N GLU A 338 32.12 -11.19 13.11
CA GLU A 338 32.95 -12.17 13.80
C GLU A 338 32.26 -13.52 13.61
N ASP A 339 33.00 -14.42 12.96
CA ASP A 339 32.54 -15.51 12.10
C ASP A 339 31.84 -16.60 12.94
N THR A 340 30.75 -16.25 13.62
CA THR A 340 29.72 -17.20 13.95
C THR A 340 28.94 -17.38 12.67
N GLU A 341 29.12 -18.54 12.04
CA GLU A 341 28.45 -19.03 10.83
C GLU A 341 26.92 -19.03 11.04
N LYS A 342 26.29 -17.85 11.01
CA LYS A 342 24.85 -17.70 11.20
C LYS A 342 24.13 -18.31 10.01
N LYS A 343 23.02 -19.00 10.29
CA LYS A 343 22.12 -19.47 9.24
C LYS A 343 21.38 -18.27 8.68
N GLU A 344 21.55 -17.98 7.40
CA GLU A 344 20.89 -16.86 6.74
C GLU A 344 19.66 -17.34 5.98
N LEU A 345 18.48 -16.91 6.44
CA LEU A 345 17.20 -17.09 5.77
C LEU A 345 16.93 -15.91 4.85
N VAL A 346 16.73 -16.15 3.57
CA VAL A 346 16.33 -15.11 2.61
C VAL A 346 14.81 -15.13 2.44
N ILE A 347 14.20 -13.96 2.60
CA ILE A 347 12.81 -13.69 2.29
C ILE A 347 12.78 -12.71 1.13
N ASP A 348 12.02 -13.03 0.09
CA ASP A 348 11.82 -12.14 -1.04
C ASP A 348 10.33 -11.77 -1.13
N MET A 349 10.03 -10.47 -1.25
CA MET A 349 8.67 -9.96 -1.33
C MET A 349 8.57 -8.68 -2.16
N TYR A 350 7.37 -8.37 -2.66
CA TYR A 350 7.17 -7.14 -3.43
C TYR A 350 7.32 -5.89 -2.54
N ARG A 351 6.54 -5.79 -1.46
CA ARG A 351 6.54 -4.67 -0.51
C ARG A 351 6.31 -5.18 0.91
N ASP A 352 6.93 -4.52 1.89
CA ASP A 352 6.66 -4.73 3.32
C ASP A 352 5.79 -3.60 3.85
N TYR A 353 4.47 -3.76 3.78
CA TYR A 353 3.54 -2.75 4.26
C TYR A 353 3.67 -2.56 5.78
N PHE A 354 3.74 -1.29 6.21
CA PHE A 354 3.92 -0.91 7.62
C PHE A 354 5.15 -1.52 8.31
N ASN A 355 6.14 -1.98 7.55
CA ASN A 355 7.32 -2.70 8.04
C ASN A 355 6.97 -3.92 8.91
N PHE A 356 5.87 -4.62 8.61
CA PHE A 356 5.40 -5.75 9.40
C PHE A 356 6.46 -6.87 9.46
N MET A 357 7.00 -7.27 8.30
CA MET A 357 7.97 -8.36 8.22
C MET A 357 9.32 -7.95 8.82
N LEU A 358 9.76 -6.71 8.63
CA LEU A 358 10.96 -6.16 9.26
C LEU A 358 10.86 -6.13 10.80
N LYS A 359 9.70 -5.80 11.36
CA LYS A 359 9.47 -5.85 12.82
C LYS A 359 9.47 -7.29 13.34
N ALA A 360 8.79 -8.20 12.63
CA ALA A 360 8.78 -9.61 12.97
C ALA A 360 10.21 -10.19 12.95
N LYS A 361 11.00 -9.89 11.91
CA LYS A 361 12.43 -10.20 11.82
C LYS A 361 13.20 -9.72 13.04
N LYS A 362 13.11 -8.44 13.40
CA LYS A 362 13.85 -7.85 14.53
C LYS A 362 13.53 -8.56 15.86
N SER A 363 12.25 -8.87 16.09
CA SER A 363 11.83 -9.65 17.27
C SER A 363 12.35 -11.10 17.23
N PHE A 364 12.36 -11.73 16.05
CA PHE A 364 12.83 -13.11 15.87
C PHE A 364 14.34 -13.24 16.08
N GLU A 365 15.15 -12.43 15.39
CA GLU A 365 16.62 -12.47 15.49
C GLU A 365 17.12 -12.20 16.92
N LYS A 366 16.37 -11.41 17.70
CA LYS A 366 16.66 -11.21 19.13
C LYS A 366 16.52 -12.49 19.95
N LYS A 367 15.60 -13.38 19.57
CA LYS A 367 15.35 -14.67 20.24
C LYS A 367 16.20 -15.81 19.65
N HIS A 368 16.58 -15.68 18.39
CA HIS A 368 17.37 -16.65 17.63
C HIS A 368 18.64 -15.99 17.10
N PRO A 369 19.62 -15.68 17.97
CA PRO A 369 20.82 -14.92 17.57
C PRO A 369 21.72 -15.65 16.57
N ASP A 370 21.53 -16.97 16.40
CA ASP A 370 22.17 -17.86 15.43
C ASP A 370 21.53 -17.82 14.02
N ILE A 371 20.34 -17.23 13.90
CA ILE A 371 19.63 -17.06 12.64
C ILE A 371 19.65 -15.58 12.26
N LYS A 372 20.02 -15.31 11.01
CA LYS A 372 19.88 -14.01 10.36
C LYS A 372 18.78 -14.13 9.31
N ILE A 373 17.89 -13.15 9.24
CA ILE A 373 16.90 -13.06 8.17
C ILE A 373 17.29 -11.92 7.25
N THR A 374 17.30 -12.11 5.95
CA THR A 374 17.50 -11.06 4.96
C THR A 374 16.20 -10.88 4.19
N ILE A 375 15.66 -9.65 4.15
CA ILE A 375 14.38 -9.36 3.51
C ILE A 375 14.65 -8.47 2.30
N ASN A 376 14.42 -9.00 1.10
CA ASN A 376 14.52 -8.25 -0.13
C ASN A 376 13.14 -7.71 -0.50
N THR A 377 13.01 -6.39 -0.61
CA THR A 377 11.80 -5.71 -1.08
C THR A 377 12.03 -5.03 -2.42
N HIS A 378 10.96 -4.86 -3.20
CA HIS A 378 10.99 -4.36 -4.57
C HIS A 378 9.96 -3.25 -4.84
N PRO A 379 9.92 -2.18 -4.02
CA PRO A 379 8.90 -1.14 -4.14
C PRO A 379 9.09 -0.23 -5.37
N ASP A 380 10.25 -0.25 -6.00
CA ASP A 380 10.72 0.60 -7.11
C ASP A 380 10.55 -0.03 -8.50
N ILE A 381 9.93 -1.20 -8.59
CA ILE A 381 9.58 -1.84 -9.87
C ILE A 381 8.10 -2.22 -9.93
N GLU A 382 7.58 -2.43 -11.13
CA GLU A 382 6.22 -2.92 -11.29
C GLU A 382 6.10 -4.35 -10.79
N PHE A 383 4.93 -4.71 -10.27
CA PHE A 383 4.70 -6.05 -9.75
C PHE A 383 4.94 -7.16 -10.80
N SER A 384 4.65 -6.89 -12.08
CA SER A 384 4.94 -7.82 -13.17
C SER A 384 6.43 -8.08 -13.36
N GLN A 385 7.27 -7.04 -13.26
CA GLN A 385 8.73 -7.15 -13.33
C GLN A 385 9.28 -7.90 -12.13
N TYR A 386 8.72 -7.62 -10.94
CA TYR A 386 9.05 -8.38 -9.74
C TYR A 386 8.75 -9.87 -9.91
N ARG A 387 7.57 -10.22 -10.41
CA ARG A 387 7.16 -11.61 -10.68
C ARG A 387 8.11 -12.30 -11.67
N GLU A 388 8.50 -11.63 -12.75
CA GLU A 388 9.46 -12.15 -13.73
C GLU A 388 10.83 -12.42 -13.10
N LYS A 389 11.33 -11.49 -12.28
CA LYS A 389 12.59 -11.65 -11.53
C LYS A 389 12.53 -12.87 -10.61
N LEU A 390 11.47 -12.97 -9.79
CA LEU A 390 11.29 -14.08 -8.87
C LEU A 390 11.21 -15.43 -9.61
N ASN A 391 10.43 -15.48 -10.69
CA ASN A 391 10.34 -16.66 -11.55
C ASN A 391 11.70 -17.07 -12.11
N THR A 392 12.51 -16.10 -12.55
CA THR A 392 13.86 -16.35 -13.05
C THR A 392 14.77 -16.94 -11.96
N GLN A 393 14.76 -16.36 -10.75
CA GLN A 393 15.50 -16.87 -9.59
C GLN A 393 15.12 -18.32 -9.26
N ILE A 394 13.81 -18.61 -9.23
CA ILE A 394 13.29 -19.96 -9.02
C ILE A 394 13.79 -20.92 -10.11
N LEU A 395 13.74 -20.52 -11.39
CA LEU A 395 14.15 -21.35 -12.53
C LEU A 395 15.64 -21.69 -12.52
N VAL A 396 16.49 -20.76 -12.10
CA VAL A 396 17.95 -20.99 -12.01
C VAL A 396 18.39 -21.66 -10.71
N GLY A 397 17.43 -22.01 -9.83
CA GLY A 397 17.69 -22.71 -8.58
C GLY A 397 18.15 -21.81 -7.42
N ASP A 398 18.03 -20.50 -7.57
CA ASP A 398 18.41 -19.47 -6.58
C ASP A 398 17.16 -18.88 -5.89
N ALA A 399 16.20 -19.74 -5.57
CA ALA A 399 14.97 -19.31 -4.89
C ALA A 399 15.28 -18.89 -3.43
N PRO A 400 14.62 -17.84 -2.91
CA PRO A 400 14.72 -17.48 -1.49
C PRO A 400 14.18 -18.61 -0.60
N ASP A 401 14.50 -18.60 0.70
CA ASP A 401 14.03 -19.63 1.64
C ASP A 401 12.52 -19.51 1.91
N ILE A 402 12.02 -18.27 2.00
CA ILE A 402 10.61 -17.97 2.26
C ILE A 402 10.08 -16.99 1.21
N LEU A 403 8.85 -17.25 0.74
CA LEU A 403 8.10 -16.35 -0.13
C LEU A 403 6.90 -15.79 0.62
N TYR A 404 6.63 -14.49 0.45
CA TYR A 404 5.44 -13.83 0.96
C TYR A 404 4.55 -13.38 -0.20
N TYR A 405 3.25 -13.64 -0.09
CA TYR A 405 2.24 -13.37 -1.11
C TYR A 405 1.10 -12.54 -0.53
N ASP A 406 0.79 -11.41 -1.15
CA ASP A 406 -0.29 -10.49 -0.74
C ASP A 406 -1.57 -10.65 -1.55
N SER A 407 -1.53 -11.33 -2.72
CA SER A 407 -2.70 -11.93 -3.41
C SER A 407 -2.41 -12.40 -4.85
N VAL A 408 -1.41 -11.85 -5.53
CA VAL A 408 -1.26 -11.99 -7.00
C VAL A 408 -0.08 -12.87 -7.41
N PHE A 409 0.00 -14.11 -6.92
CA PHE A 409 1.08 -15.03 -7.29
C PHE A 409 0.55 -16.35 -7.87
N PRO A 410 1.25 -16.95 -8.85
CA PRO A 410 0.91 -18.23 -9.45
C PRO A 410 1.28 -19.39 -8.50
N ILE A 411 0.71 -19.38 -7.29
CA ILE A 411 1.02 -20.35 -6.22
C ILE A 411 0.74 -21.78 -6.69
N ASN A 412 -0.35 -21.99 -7.44
CA ASN A 412 -0.69 -23.28 -8.00
C ASN A 412 0.39 -23.82 -8.95
N ASP A 413 1.00 -22.96 -9.77
CA ASP A 413 2.07 -23.35 -10.69
C ASP A 413 3.35 -23.70 -9.94
N TYR A 414 3.66 -22.96 -8.86
CA TYR A 414 4.80 -23.27 -8.01
C TYR A 414 4.65 -24.63 -7.32
N ILE A 415 3.42 -25.01 -6.95
CA ILE A 415 3.15 -26.35 -6.41
C ILE A 415 3.37 -27.42 -7.49
N ASP A 416 2.83 -27.24 -8.70
CA ASP A 416 2.99 -28.22 -9.80
C ASP A 416 4.44 -28.39 -10.24
N LYS A 417 5.18 -27.27 -10.28
CA LYS A 417 6.62 -27.24 -10.56
C LYS A 417 7.47 -27.67 -9.37
N ASN A 418 6.86 -28.10 -8.27
CA ASN A 418 7.52 -28.66 -7.08
C ASN A 418 8.50 -27.67 -6.43
N VAL A 419 8.17 -26.38 -6.49
CA VAL A 419 8.98 -25.27 -5.95
C VAL A 419 8.74 -25.10 -4.45
N LEU A 420 7.54 -25.41 -3.97
CA LEU A 420 7.15 -25.19 -2.58
C LEU A 420 7.32 -26.46 -1.72
N PHE A 421 7.71 -26.27 -0.47
CA PHE A 421 7.82 -27.32 0.53
C PHE A 421 6.44 -27.60 1.16
N ASN A 422 6.02 -28.87 1.21
CA ASN A 422 4.80 -29.25 1.93
C ASN A 422 5.08 -29.30 3.45
N MET A 423 4.41 -28.44 4.21
CA MET A 423 4.56 -28.30 5.66
C MET A 423 3.75 -29.33 6.47
N ASP A 424 3.00 -30.25 5.85
CA ASP A 424 2.15 -31.23 6.54
C ASP A 424 2.89 -32.01 7.64
N GLU A 425 4.07 -32.54 7.33
CA GLU A 425 4.86 -33.30 8.30
C GLU A 425 5.38 -32.41 9.44
N ARG A 426 5.69 -31.14 9.16
CA ARG A 426 6.10 -30.17 10.19
C ARG A 426 4.95 -29.87 11.14
N ILE A 427 3.79 -29.53 10.59
CA ILE A 427 2.57 -29.24 11.38
C ILE A 427 2.21 -30.45 12.26
N LYS A 428 2.32 -31.67 11.73
CA LYS A 428 1.96 -32.89 12.46
C LYS A 428 2.94 -33.25 13.58
N ASN A 429 4.24 -33.06 13.36
CA ASN A 429 5.28 -33.56 14.25
C ASN A 429 5.77 -32.51 15.26
N ASP A 430 5.36 -31.25 15.12
CA ASP A 430 5.75 -30.16 16.00
C ASP A 430 4.80 -30.06 17.21
N GLY A 431 5.26 -30.55 18.36
CA GLY A 431 4.49 -30.52 19.61
C GLY A 431 4.31 -29.11 20.21
N GLU A 432 5.10 -28.12 19.78
CA GLU A 432 4.97 -26.74 20.23
C GLU A 432 3.94 -25.96 19.39
N PHE A 433 3.68 -26.40 18.16
CA PHE A 433 2.70 -25.80 17.27
C PHE A 433 1.31 -26.44 17.43
N ASN A 434 0.54 -25.95 18.41
CA ASN A 434 -0.85 -26.37 18.58
C ASN A 434 -1.79 -25.60 17.64
N LEU A 435 -2.22 -26.25 16.55
CA LEU A 435 -3.13 -25.68 15.55
C LEU A 435 -4.44 -25.12 16.15
N ASN A 436 -4.91 -25.68 17.28
CA ASN A 436 -6.15 -25.23 17.95
C ASN A 436 -6.08 -23.79 18.50
N ASN A 437 -4.87 -23.26 18.67
CA ASN A 437 -4.65 -21.86 19.07
C ASN A 437 -5.02 -20.86 17.95
N TYR A 438 -5.19 -21.37 16.73
CA TYR A 438 -5.44 -20.57 15.54
C TYR A 438 -6.83 -20.84 14.94
N ASN A 439 -7.26 -19.98 14.02
CA ASN A 439 -8.46 -20.17 13.22
C ASN A 439 -8.20 -21.30 12.21
N THR A 440 -8.58 -22.52 12.59
CA THR A 440 -8.33 -23.74 11.83
C THR A 440 -9.09 -23.75 10.52
N GLU A 441 -10.31 -23.20 10.47
CA GLU A 441 -11.08 -23.11 9.23
C GLU A 441 -10.34 -22.26 8.19
N ILE A 442 -9.76 -21.13 8.60
CA ILE A 442 -8.96 -20.27 7.71
C ILE A 442 -7.69 -21.00 7.27
N ILE A 443 -6.94 -21.62 8.18
CA ILE A 443 -5.71 -22.36 7.84
C ILE A 443 -6.02 -23.52 6.90
N ASP A 444 -7.00 -24.35 7.21
CA ASP A 444 -7.35 -25.52 6.40
C ASP A 444 -7.89 -25.12 5.01
N SER A 445 -8.57 -23.97 4.91
CA SER A 445 -9.03 -23.40 3.63
C SER A 445 -7.90 -22.88 2.73
N THR A 446 -6.66 -22.84 3.23
CA THR A 446 -5.46 -22.56 2.42
C THR A 446 -4.71 -23.82 1.98
N ARG A 447 -5.23 -25.01 2.25
CA ARG A 447 -4.67 -26.25 1.71
C ARG A 447 -4.89 -26.31 0.21
N LEU A 448 -3.80 -26.27 -0.54
CA LEU A 448 -3.81 -26.30 -2.00
C LEU A 448 -3.31 -27.65 -2.49
N LYS A 449 -4.01 -28.22 -3.48
CA LYS A 449 -3.66 -29.51 -4.11
C LYS A 449 -3.41 -30.64 -3.10
N GLY A 450 -4.14 -30.62 -1.99
CA GLY A 450 -4.08 -31.65 -0.94
C GLY A 450 -2.96 -31.49 0.09
N GLY A 451 -2.14 -30.42 0.05
CA GLY A 451 -1.04 -30.20 0.99
C GLY A 451 -0.99 -28.79 1.59
N ALA A 452 -0.26 -28.65 2.70
CA ALA A 452 0.01 -27.36 3.34
C ALA A 452 1.25 -26.69 2.72
N TYR A 453 1.11 -26.12 1.53
CA TYR A 453 2.20 -25.43 0.83
C TYR A 453 2.34 -23.95 1.18
N VAL A 454 1.28 -23.36 1.72
CA VAL A 454 1.21 -21.97 2.16
C VAL A 454 0.61 -21.91 3.56
N MET A 455 0.91 -20.84 4.29
CA MET A 455 0.36 -20.56 5.62
C MET A 455 -0.22 -19.14 5.64
N PRO A 456 -1.50 -18.95 6.01
CA PRO A 456 -2.09 -17.63 6.15
C PRO A 456 -1.62 -16.97 7.45
N ILE A 457 -1.16 -15.73 7.36
CA ILE A 457 -0.75 -14.95 8.53
C ILE A 457 -1.80 -13.92 8.96
N ASP A 458 -2.76 -13.61 8.09
CA ASP A 458 -3.91 -12.77 8.39
C ASP A 458 -5.09 -13.19 7.50
N TYR A 459 -6.22 -12.49 7.58
CA TYR A 459 -7.25 -12.61 6.57
C TYR A 459 -8.16 -11.37 6.50
N SER A 460 -8.84 -11.23 5.37
CA SER A 460 -9.95 -10.31 5.15
C SER A 460 -11.02 -10.96 4.28
N PHE A 461 -12.24 -10.43 4.31
CA PHE A 461 -13.34 -11.00 3.52
C PHE A 461 -14.36 -9.95 3.12
N ASP A 462 -15.07 -10.22 2.03
CA ASP A 462 -16.15 -9.39 1.51
C ASP A 462 -17.52 -9.91 1.97
N THR A 463 -18.44 -8.98 2.19
CA THR A 463 -19.83 -9.21 2.63
C THR A 463 -20.75 -8.16 2.00
N LEU A 464 -22.06 -8.33 2.15
CA LEU A 464 -23.04 -7.30 1.83
C LEU A 464 -23.70 -6.81 3.12
N ILE A 465 -23.55 -5.52 3.41
CA ILE A 465 -24.34 -4.83 4.44
C ILE A 465 -25.76 -4.69 3.92
N VAL A 466 -26.76 -5.02 4.71
CA VAL A 466 -28.16 -5.04 4.26
C VAL A 466 -29.01 -4.02 5.00
N ASN A 467 -29.89 -3.35 4.26
CA ASN A 467 -30.96 -2.52 4.80
C ASN A 467 -32.05 -3.43 5.38
N LYS A 468 -31.83 -3.89 6.62
CA LYS A 468 -32.72 -4.85 7.26
C LYS A 468 -34.16 -4.35 7.34
N LYS A 469 -34.36 -3.07 7.61
CA LYS A 469 -35.70 -2.45 7.69
C LYS A 469 -36.44 -2.61 6.36
N LEU A 470 -35.84 -2.17 5.25
CA LEU A 470 -36.42 -2.29 3.91
C LEU A 470 -36.73 -3.75 3.54
N LEU A 471 -35.79 -4.65 3.82
CA LEU A 471 -35.95 -6.06 3.48
C LEU A 471 -37.06 -6.72 4.32
N ASP A 472 -37.17 -6.40 5.61
CA ASP A 472 -38.24 -6.89 6.48
C ASP A 472 -39.61 -6.32 6.04
N GLU A 473 -39.71 -5.03 5.67
CA GLU A 473 -40.92 -4.40 5.12
C GLU A 473 -41.42 -5.08 3.85
N LYS A 474 -40.51 -5.55 3.00
CA LYS A 474 -40.82 -6.29 1.77
C LYS A 474 -40.94 -7.81 1.99
N GLY A 475 -40.90 -8.28 3.24
CA GLY A 475 -41.03 -9.71 3.59
C GLY A 475 -39.89 -10.58 3.08
N ILE A 476 -38.69 -10.03 2.92
CA ILE A 476 -37.51 -10.70 2.39
C ILE A 476 -36.69 -11.29 3.55
N ASN A 477 -36.68 -12.61 3.66
CA ASN A 477 -35.84 -13.30 4.65
C ASN A 477 -34.36 -13.27 4.27
N ILE A 478 -33.55 -12.59 5.09
CA ILE A 478 -32.10 -12.48 4.91
C ILE A 478 -31.31 -13.70 5.41
N ASN A 479 -31.88 -14.56 6.25
CA ASN A 479 -31.21 -15.70 6.89
C ASN A 479 -31.13 -16.96 6.01
N LYS A 480 -31.02 -16.79 4.69
CA LYS A 480 -30.78 -17.89 3.74
C LYS A 480 -29.44 -17.69 3.04
N GLU A 481 -28.95 -18.74 2.41
CA GLU A 481 -27.81 -18.63 1.49
C GLU A 481 -28.29 -18.03 0.16
N TRP A 482 -27.63 -16.95 -0.26
CA TRP A 482 -28.00 -16.19 -1.45
C TRP A 482 -27.10 -16.54 -2.63
N THR A 483 -27.70 -16.75 -3.80
CA THR A 483 -26.97 -16.70 -5.08
C THR A 483 -27.08 -15.31 -5.70
N TRP A 484 -26.17 -14.96 -6.61
CA TRP A 484 -26.31 -13.74 -7.41
C TRP A 484 -27.63 -13.70 -8.19
N GLU A 485 -28.14 -14.83 -8.70
CA GLU A 485 -29.47 -14.87 -9.32
C GLU A 485 -30.60 -14.53 -8.34
N ASP A 486 -30.51 -14.97 -7.08
CA ASP A 486 -31.50 -14.65 -6.05
C ASP A 486 -31.51 -13.15 -5.71
N ILE A 487 -30.32 -12.56 -5.61
CA ILE A 487 -30.15 -11.13 -5.35
C ILE A 487 -30.71 -10.31 -6.52
N TYR A 488 -30.39 -10.66 -7.76
CA TYR A 488 -30.94 -9.98 -8.94
C TYR A 488 -32.47 -10.01 -8.98
N LYS A 489 -33.09 -11.12 -8.57
CA LYS A 489 -34.56 -11.24 -8.50
C LYS A 489 -35.19 -10.35 -7.43
N LEU A 490 -34.41 -9.75 -6.51
CA LEU A 490 -34.94 -8.82 -5.51
C LEU A 490 -35.49 -7.55 -6.13
N LYS A 491 -34.99 -7.08 -7.29
CA LYS A 491 -35.50 -5.86 -7.93
C LYS A 491 -37.03 -5.88 -8.13
N ASN A 492 -37.58 -7.05 -8.45
CA ASN A 492 -39.03 -7.26 -8.64
C ASN A 492 -39.81 -7.27 -7.32
N LYS A 493 -39.17 -7.69 -6.21
CA LYS A 493 -39.79 -7.71 -4.87
C LYS A 493 -39.69 -6.37 -4.16
N LEU A 494 -38.63 -5.62 -4.43
CA LEU A 494 -38.42 -4.30 -3.86
C LEU A 494 -39.42 -3.29 -4.44
N ASN A 495 -39.71 -3.39 -5.74
CA ASN A 495 -40.55 -2.45 -6.49
C ASN A 495 -41.95 -3.04 -6.82
N THR A 496 -42.66 -3.54 -5.81
CA THR A 496 -44.06 -4.01 -5.95
C THR A 496 -45.10 -2.90 -5.89
N ASP A 497 -44.73 -1.76 -5.30
CA ASP A 497 -45.60 -0.61 -5.05
C ASP A 497 -45.03 0.60 -5.83
N GLU A 498 -45.87 1.41 -6.46
CA GLU A 498 -45.42 2.50 -7.37
C GLU A 498 -44.90 3.75 -6.62
N ASP A 499 -45.08 3.83 -5.30
CA ASP A 499 -44.83 5.06 -4.54
C ASP A 499 -43.34 5.40 -4.37
N ASN A 500 -42.46 4.39 -4.32
CA ASN A 500 -41.02 4.57 -4.10
C ASN A 500 -40.20 3.58 -4.93
N LYS A 501 -39.15 4.08 -5.60
CA LYS A 501 -38.19 3.24 -6.33
C LYS A 501 -37.04 2.82 -5.40
N TYR A 502 -36.81 1.52 -5.32
CA TYR A 502 -35.77 0.89 -4.52
C TYR A 502 -34.76 0.17 -5.42
N TYR A 503 -33.49 0.18 -5.00
CA TYR A 503 -32.38 -0.40 -5.73
C TYR A 503 -31.74 -1.54 -4.94
N ILE A 504 -31.08 -2.46 -5.64
CA ILE A 504 -30.32 -3.53 -4.99
C ILE A 504 -29.02 -2.95 -4.44
N PHE A 505 -28.28 -2.19 -5.25
CA PHE A 505 -26.95 -1.65 -4.96
C PHE A 505 -26.88 -0.14 -5.24
N PRO A 506 -25.87 0.57 -4.68
CA PRO A 506 -25.46 1.85 -5.23
C PRO A 506 -24.88 1.70 -6.65
N LYS A 507 -24.68 2.82 -7.34
CA LYS A 507 -23.89 2.85 -8.57
C LYS A 507 -22.42 2.59 -8.26
N PHE A 508 -21.81 1.71 -9.06
CA PHE A 508 -20.36 1.53 -9.08
C PHE A 508 -19.77 2.32 -10.25
N GLU A 509 -18.70 3.07 -10.02
CA GLU A 509 -18.01 3.80 -11.10
C GLU A 509 -17.24 2.87 -12.04
N ASN A 510 -16.81 1.70 -11.54
CA ASN A 510 -16.20 0.64 -12.33
C ASN A 510 -17.02 -0.66 -12.29
N ASP A 511 -16.77 -1.54 -13.26
CA ASP A 511 -17.46 -2.82 -13.36
C ASP A 511 -16.82 -3.93 -12.51
N TRP A 512 -15.77 -3.62 -11.73
CA TRP A 512 -14.94 -4.66 -11.11
C TRP A 512 -15.70 -5.51 -10.09
N PHE A 513 -16.47 -4.89 -9.17
CA PHE A 513 -17.06 -5.61 -8.04
C PHE A 513 -18.05 -6.71 -8.47
N ILE A 514 -19.08 -6.37 -9.24
CA ILE A 514 -20.11 -7.34 -9.66
C ILE A 514 -19.51 -8.38 -10.61
N LYS A 515 -18.74 -7.93 -11.63
CA LYS A 515 -18.10 -8.80 -12.62
C LYS A 515 -17.20 -9.83 -11.95
N THR A 516 -16.24 -9.37 -11.14
CA THR A 516 -15.24 -10.22 -10.49
C THR A 516 -15.89 -11.21 -9.55
N ASN A 517 -16.82 -10.77 -8.71
CA ASN A 517 -17.45 -11.67 -7.74
C ASN A 517 -18.41 -12.69 -8.38
N ILE A 518 -19.13 -12.33 -9.45
CA ILE A 518 -19.98 -13.31 -10.15
C ILE A 518 -19.14 -14.36 -10.88
N ILE A 519 -18.01 -13.96 -11.48
CA ILE A 519 -17.14 -14.85 -12.26
C ILE A 519 -16.34 -15.77 -11.33
N ASN A 520 -15.61 -15.20 -10.37
CA ASN A 520 -14.68 -15.93 -9.50
C ASN A 520 -15.38 -17.04 -8.72
N GLN A 521 -16.60 -16.77 -8.27
CA GLN A 521 -17.41 -17.72 -7.51
C GLN A 521 -17.68 -19.04 -8.23
N ASP A 522 -17.68 -19.08 -9.57
CA ASP A 522 -17.85 -20.34 -10.31
C ASP A 522 -16.66 -20.62 -11.25
N LEU A 523 -15.51 -19.97 -11.06
CA LEU A 523 -14.39 -20.10 -11.98
C LEU A 523 -13.92 -21.55 -12.11
N GLU A 524 -13.78 -22.28 -11.00
CA GLU A 524 -13.35 -23.69 -11.02
C GLU A 524 -14.34 -24.63 -11.73
N TYR A 525 -15.60 -24.21 -11.88
CA TYR A 525 -16.56 -24.95 -12.71
C TYR A 525 -16.33 -24.69 -14.20
N PHE A 526 -16.04 -23.44 -14.59
CA PHE A 526 -15.82 -23.08 -15.99
C PHE A 526 -14.41 -23.43 -16.50
N LEU A 527 -13.42 -23.38 -15.62
CA LEU A 527 -12.03 -23.72 -15.86
C LEU A 527 -11.60 -24.82 -14.88
N ASP A 528 -11.85 -26.06 -15.28
CA ASP A 528 -11.65 -27.24 -14.44
C ASP A 528 -10.29 -27.85 -14.75
N TYR A 529 -9.28 -27.36 -14.03
CA TYR A 529 -7.90 -27.83 -14.09
C TYR A 529 -7.78 -29.33 -13.85
N LYS A 530 -8.55 -29.86 -12.89
CA LYS A 530 -8.44 -31.26 -12.47
C LYS A 530 -8.82 -32.23 -13.57
N ASN A 531 -9.85 -31.90 -14.35
CA ASN A 531 -10.35 -32.76 -15.41
C ASN A 531 -9.94 -32.29 -16.82
N ASN A 532 -9.12 -31.25 -16.92
CA ASN A 532 -8.75 -30.58 -18.17
C ASN A 532 -9.98 -30.23 -19.02
N LYS A 533 -10.93 -29.49 -18.42
CA LYS A 533 -12.20 -29.13 -19.07
C LYS A 533 -12.48 -27.64 -18.99
N VAL A 534 -12.92 -27.09 -20.11
CA VAL A 534 -13.32 -25.68 -20.26
C VAL A 534 -14.79 -25.61 -20.65
N ARG A 535 -15.58 -24.77 -19.99
CA ARG A 535 -17.05 -24.69 -20.14
C ARG A 535 -17.57 -23.27 -20.42
N PHE A 536 -16.77 -22.40 -21.00
CA PHE A 536 -17.18 -21.02 -21.29
C PHE A 536 -18.19 -20.94 -22.45
N ASN A 537 -18.12 -21.80 -23.46
CA ASN A 537 -19.08 -21.80 -24.58
C ASN A 537 -20.33 -22.64 -24.27
N THR A 538 -21.02 -22.27 -23.18
CA THR A 538 -22.23 -22.95 -22.69
C THR A 538 -23.33 -21.92 -22.40
N ASP A 539 -24.59 -22.36 -22.45
CA ASP A 539 -25.73 -21.52 -22.02
C ASP A 539 -25.57 -21.03 -20.57
N GLU A 540 -24.90 -21.83 -19.75
CA GLU A 540 -24.61 -21.54 -18.34
C GLU A 540 -23.75 -20.29 -18.19
N PHE A 541 -22.66 -20.19 -18.96
CA PHE A 541 -21.79 -19.02 -18.94
C PHE A 541 -22.41 -17.83 -19.68
N ILE A 542 -23.09 -18.06 -20.81
CA ILE A 542 -23.81 -17.00 -21.54
C ILE A 542 -24.87 -16.34 -20.65
N ASN A 543 -25.63 -17.13 -19.88
CA ASN A 543 -26.59 -16.61 -18.91
C ASN A 543 -25.92 -15.84 -17.77
N LYS A 544 -24.72 -16.23 -17.36
CA LYS A 544 -23.91 -15.50 -16.38
C LYS A 544 -23.46 -14.14 -16.92
N LEU A 545 -22.99 -14.06 -18.18
CA LEU A 545 -22.69 -12.77 -18.83
C LEU A 545 -23.92 -11.86 -18.85
N LYS A 546 -25.07 -12.40 -19.27
CA LYS A 546 -26.35 -11.66 -19.28
C LYS A 546 -26.72 -11.16 -17.88
N LEU A 547 -26.53 -11.99 -16.84
CA LEU A 547 -26.75 -11.60 -15.45
C LEU A 547 -25.85 -10.42 -15.02
N ILE A 548 -24.55 -10.49 -15.33
CA ILE A 548 -23.59 -9.42 -15.03
C ILE A 548 -24.06 -8.11 -15.68
N LYS A 549 -24.37 -8.11 -16.98
CA LYS A 549 -24.83 -6.91 -17.69
C LYS A 549 -26.13 -6.36 -17.12
N ASN A 550 -27.06 -7.23 -16.74
CA ASN A 550 -28.35 -6.83 -16.17
C ASN A 550 -28.22 -6.12 -14.81
N TYR A 551 -27.19 -6.42 -14.02
CA TYR A 551 -26.94 -5.72 -12.76
C TYR A 551 -26.64 -4.23 -12.96
N TYR A 552 -26.02 -3.83 -14.07
CA TYR A 552 -25.70 -2.43 -14.36
C TYR A 552 -26.89 -1.63 -14.92
N SER A 553 -28.10 -2.20 -14.89
CA SER A 553 -29.31 -1.48 -15.25
C SER A 553 -29.76 -0.51 -14.15
N GLU A 554 -30.47 0.54 -14.55
CA GLU A 554 -31.11 1.51 -13.64
C GLU A 554 -32.27 0.90 -12.83
N ASP A 555 -32.58 -0.39 -12.99
CA ASP A 555 -33.51 -1.12 -12.13
C ASP A 555 -32.80 -1.79 -10.93
N CYS A 556 -31.48 -1.90 -10.98
CA CYS A 556 -30.68 -2.62 -9.98
C CYS A 556 -29.75 -1.68 -9.19
N MET A 557 -29.16 -0.68 -9.86
CA MET A 557 -28.24 0.27 -9.27
C MET A 557 -28.86 1.67 -9.19
N ASP A 558 -28.71 2.33 -8.04
CA ASP A 558 -29.16 3.72 -7.88
C ASP A 558 -28.30 4.66 -8.75
N PRO A 559 -28.87 5.35 -9.76
CA PRO A 559 -28.09 6.20 -10.66
C PRO A 559 -27.51 7.45 -9.99
N ASN A 560 -28.05 7.87 -8.84
CA ASN A 560 -27.72 9.12 -8.16
C ASN A 560 -26.80 8.93 -6.94
N MET A 561 -26.63 7.70 -6.48
CA MET A 561 -25.85 7.40 -5.28
C MET A 561 -24.71 6.44 -5.62
N SER A 562 -23.46 6.94 -5.63
CA SER A 562 -22.28 6.10 -5.86
C SER A 562 -21.81 5.41 -4.58
N TYR A 563 -21.19 4.24 -4.74
CA TYR A 563 -20.57 3.51 -3.64
C TYR A 563 -19.49 4.36 -2.93
N GLU A 564 -18.69 5.09 -3.70
CA GLU A 564 -17.61 5.94 -3.21
C GLU A 564 -18.15 7.07 -2.33
N TYR A 565 -19.25 7.71 -2.76
CA TYR A 565 -19.91 8.74 -1.96
C TYR A 565 -20.44 8.17 -0.63
N ILE A 566 -21.07 7.00 -0.65
CA ILE A 566 -21.52 6.31 0.58
C ILE A 566 -20.34 5.99 1.49
N PHE A 567 -19.26 5.46 0.90
CA PHE A 567 -18.07 5.07 1.64
C PHE A 567 -17.45 6.26 2.35
N ASP A 568 -17.40 7.44 1.73
CA ASP A 568 -16.78 8.64 2.30
C ASP A 568 -17.69 9.41 3.28
N ASN A 569 -19.02 9.40 3.06
CA ASN A 569 -19.96 10.23 3.83
C ASN A 569 -20.75 9.45 4.90
N HIS A 570 -20.68 8.12 4.92
CA HIS A 570 -21.24 7.27 5.97
C HIS A 570 -22.75 7.52 6.23
N ARG A 571 -23.11 8.02 7.43
CA ARG A 571 -24.50 8.34 7.82
C ARG A 571 -25.10 9.51 7.06
N GLU A 572 -24.29 10.36 6.44
CA GLU A 572 -24.76 11.52 5.68
C GLU A 572 -25.24 11.11 4.28
N ALA A 573 -24.81 9.94 3.78
CA ALA A 573 -25.33 9.37 2.55
C ALA A 573 -26.70 8.73 2.80
N ASP A 574 -27.74 9.23 2.14
CA ASP A 574 -29.07 8.63 2.20
C ASP A 574 -29.10 7.31 1.44
N CYS A 575 -28.94 6.22 2.18
CA CYS A 575 -28.98 4.86 1.65
C CYS A 575 -30.35 4.19 1.84
N SER A 576 -31.39 4.95 2.20
CA SER A 576 -32.69 4.39 2.63
C SER A 576 -33.41 3.60 1.54
N ASN A 577 -33.17 3.94 0.28
CA ASN A 577 -33.72 3.27 -0.90
C ASN A 577 -32.82 2.14 -1.46
N ILE A 578 -31.65 1.91 -0.87
CA ILE A 578 -30.69 0.88 -1.29
C ILE A 578 -30.80 -0.34 -0.37
N ALA A 579 -30.98 -1.52 -0.95
CA ALA A 579 -31.15 -2.76 -0.20
C ALA A 579 -29.83 -3.31 0.37
N MET A 580 -28.74 -3.20 -0.39
CA MET A 580 -27.46 -3.82 -0.05
C MET A 580 -26.27 -2.95 -0.47
N ILE A 581 -25.24 -2.90 0.36
CA ILE A 581 -23.99 -2.17 0.10
C ILE A 581 -22.80 -3.12 0.32
N PRO A 582 -21.88 -3.27 -0.64
CA PRO A 582 -20.67 -4.06 -0.42
C PRO A 582 -19.84 -3.57 0.76
N ALA A 583 -19.20 -4.50 1.45
CA ALA A 583 -18.25 -4.18 2.52
C ALA A 583 -17.13 -5.20 2.58
N GLN A 584 -15.90 -4.71 2.73
CA GLN A 584 -14.73 -5.54 3.00
C GLN A 584 -14.33 -5.38 4.46
N PHE A 585 -14.34 -6.47 5.22
CA PHE A 585 -13.87 -6.47 6.60
C PHE A 585 -12.41 -6.94 6.66
N ASN A 586 -11.56 -6.02 7.07
CA ASN A 586 -10.17 -6.32 7.44
C ASN A 586 -10.04 -6.45 8.96
N SER A 587 -10.90 -5.81 9.76
CA SER A 587 -10.90 -5.99 11.22
C SER A 587 -12.26 -5.65 11.82
N TYR A 588 -12.47 -6.00 13.10
CA TYR A 588 -13.70 -5.66 13.82
C TYR A 588 -14.01 -4.15 13.87
N LYS A 589 -12.99 -3.28 13.78
CA LYS A 589 -13.20 -1.81 13.79
C LYS A 589 -14.04 -1.32 12.61
N TYR A 590 -14.08 -2.07 11.51
CA TYR A 590 -14.92 -1.73 10.37
C TYR A 590 -16.43 -1.82 10.68
N ILE A 591 -16.85 -2.41 11.81
CA ILE A 591 -18.23 -2.28 12.30
C ILE A 591 -18.59 -0.81 12.53
N ASN A 592 -17.68 0.01 13.06
CA ASN A 592 -17.92 1.44 13.24
C ASN A 592 -18.14 2.18 11.91
N HIS A 593 -17.50 1.69 10.84
CA HIS A 593 -17.66 2.21 9.48
C HIS A 593 -18.98 1.73 8.88
N PHE A 594 -19.14 0.43 8.68
CA PHE A 594 -20.24 -0.13 7.90
C PHE A 594 -21.58 -0.14 8.66
N GLY A 595 -21.54 -0.19 9.99
CA GLY A 595 -22.74 0.02 10.81
C GLY A 595 -23.36 1.40 10.64
N ALA A 596 -22.60 2.38 10.14
CA ALA A 596 -23.08 3.73 9.93
C ALA A 596 -24.19 3.79 8.88
N TYR A 597 -24.14 2.93 7.86
CA TYR A 597 -25.06 2.97 6.72
C TYR A 597 -26.54 2.78 7.11
N TYR A 598 -26.81 1.92 8.11
CA TYR A 598 -28.19 1.60 8.53
C TYR A 598 -28.43 1.71 10.05
N GLY A 599 -27.42 2.13 10.82
CA GLY A 599 -27.53 2.36 12.26
C GLY A 599 -28.01 1.11 13.02
N ASP A 600 -29.08 1.26 13.79
CA ASP A 600 -29.66 0.17 14.59
C ASP A 600 -30.19 -1.00 13.74
N ASN A 601 -30.41 -0.78 12.44
CA ASN A 601 -30.79 -1.82 11.48
C ASN A 601 -29.58 -2.49 10.81
N PHE A 602 -28.36 -2.20 11.25
CA PHE A 602 -27.14 -2.82 10.72
C PHE A 602 -27.24 -4.33 10.77
N ASN A 603 -27.10 -4.95 9.61
CA ASN A 603 -26.96 -6.38 9.46
C ASN A 603 -26.14 -6.67 8.20
N MET A 604 -25.67 -7.90 8.06
CA MET A 604 -24.87 -8.34 6.92
C MET A 604 -25.24 -9.75 6.50
N ILE A 605 -24.95 -10.06 5.24
CA ILE A 605 -25.04 -11.41 4.69
C ILE A 605 -23.74 -11.75 3.98
N SER A 606 -23.43 -13.04 3.86
CA SER A 606 -22.28 -13.49 3.07
C SER A 606 -22.37 -12.91 1.66
N LEU A 607 -21.21 -12.66 1.06
CA LEU A 607 -21.16 -12.40 -0.36
C LEU A 607 -21.93 -13.52 -1.11
N PRO A 608 -22.79 -13.19 -2.09
CA PRO A 608 -23.60 -14.18 -2.77
C PRO A 608 -22.72 -15.23 -3.44
N ARG A 609 -23.15 -16.49 -3.34
CA ARG A 609 -22.41 -17.61 -3.89
C ARG A 609 -22.62 -17.76 -5.39
N GLY A 610 -21.68 -18.48 -5.98
CA GLY A 610 -21.83 -19.06 -7.31
C GLY A 610 -22.97 -20.07 -7.38
N LYS A 611 -23.43 -20.36 -8.60
CA LYS A 611 -24.49 -21.33 -8.84
C LYS A 611 -23.97 -22.76 -8.78
N TYR A 612 -22.71 -22.96 -9.16
CA TYR A 612 -22.09 -24.26 -9.39
C TYR A 612 -21.10 -24.65 -8.31
N THR A 613 -20.63 -23.71 -7.51
CA THR A 613 -19.78 -23.96 -6.33
C THR A 613 -20.48 -23.54 -5.02
N ASN A 614 -19.85 -23.89 -3.90
CA ASN A 614 -20.21 -23.39 -2.57
C ASN A 614 -19.09 -22.53 -1.97
N ASP A 615 -18.25 -21.95 -2.82
CA ASP A 615 -17.06 -21.24 -2.38
C ASP A 615 -17.43 -19.97 -1.61
N ARG A 616 -16.66 -19.67 -0.58
CA ARG A 616 -16.75 -18.46 0.25
C ARG A 616 -15.34 -17.94 0.42
N PHE A 617 -15.04 -16.98 -0.44
CA PHE A 617 -13.71 -16.44 -0.59
C PHE A 617 -13.32 -15.53 0.56
N PHE A 618 -12.05 -15.63 0.96
CA PHE A 618 -11.35 -14.66 1.77
C PHE A 618 -9.97 -14.38 1.18
N SER A 619 -9.39 -13.24 1.49
CA SER A 619 -8.03 -12.87 1.12
C SER A 619 -7.11 -13.03 2.33
N SER A 620 -5.83 -13.27 2.10
CA SER A 620 -4.85 -13.49 3.15
C SER A 620 -3.43 -13.18 2.65
N GLY A 621 -2.61 -12.60 3.51
CA GLY A 621 -1.16 -12.69 3.40
C GLY A 621 -0.72 -14.13 3.60
N LEU A 622 -0.12 -14.74 2.59
CA LEU A 622 0.32 -16.13 2.58
C LEU A 622 1.85 -16.19 2.62
N VAL A 623 2.40 -17.08 3.44
CA VAL A 623 3.85 -17.41 3.43
C VAL A 623 4.07 -18.86 3.01
N SER A 624 5.12 -19.11 2.23
CA SER A 624 5.57 -20.46 1.90
C SER A 624 7.07 -20.62 2.14
N ILE A 625 7.49 -21.88 2.32
CA ILE A 625 8.90 -22.27 2.37
C ILE A 625 9.24 -22.90 1.03
N THR A 626 10.36 -22.50 0.41
CA THR A 626 10.77 -23.11 -0.84
C THR A 626 11.40 -24.49 -0.60
N LYS A 627 11.17 -25.42 -1.53
CA LYS A 627 11.66 -26.78 -1.47
C LYS A 627 13.19 -26.86 -1.46
N ASN A 628 13.86 -25.91 -2.10
CA ASN A 628 15.31 -25.89 -2.22
C ASN A 628 16.02 -25.20 -1.05
N SER A 629 15.27 -24.55 -0.13
CA SER A 629 15.83 -23.99 1.09
C SER A 629 16.69 -25.01 1.84
N LYS A 630 17.89 -24.62 2.25
CA LYS A 630 18.77 -25.44 3.11
C LYS A 630 18.38 -25.36 4.58
N TYR A 631 17.56 -24.37 4.94
CA TYR A 631 17.24 -23.98 6.31
C TYR A 631 15.73 -24.15 6.58
N LYS A 632 15.15 -25.28 6.16
CA LYS A 632 13.70 -25.52 6.26
C LYS A 632 13.21 -25.57 7.71
N ASP A 633 14.05 -26.03 8.64
CA ASP A 633 13.75 -26.04 10.06
C ASP A 633 13.63 -24.61 10.58
N GLU A 634 14.62 -23.77 10.29
CA GLU A 634 14.68 -22.36 10.69
C GLU A 634 13.58 -21.55 10.03
N ALA A 635 13.30 -21.81 8.74
CA ALA A 635 12.20 -21.19 8.02
C ALA A 635 10.85 -21.56 8.63
N TRP A 636 10.66 -22.81 9.06
CA TRP A 636 9.46 -23.24 9.78
C TRP A 636 9.33 -22.54 11.14
N GLU A 637 10.42 -22.39 11.90
CA GLU A 637 10.42 -21.60 13.14
C GLU A 637 9.96 -20.16 12.91
N PHE A 638 10.42 -19.53 11.82
CA PHE A 638 9.97 -18.18 11.48
C PHE A 638 8.50 -18.13 11.06
N VAL A 639 8.01 -19.09 10.26
CA VAL A 639 6.58 -19.19 9.89
C VAL A 639 5.70 -19.33 11.13
N LYS A 640 6.07 -20.20 12.09
CA LYS A 640 5.37 -20.30 13.40
C LYS A 640 5.41 -18.97 14.15
N PHE A 641 6.55 -18.29 14.12
CA PHE A 641 6.73 -17.02 14.81
C PHE A 641 5.81 -15.93 14.26
N LEU A 642 5.56 -15.90 12.93
CA LEU A 642 4.61 -14.97 12.31
C LEU A 642 3.17 -15.16 12.81
N LEU A 643 2.80 -16.39 13.17
CA LEU A 643 1.50 -16.71 13.76
C LEU A 643 1.44 -16.42 15.27
N SER A 644 2.58 -16.23 15.92
CA SER A 644 2.65 -16.02 17.36
C SER A 644 1.85 -14.79 17.79
N LYS A 645 1.37 -14.81 19.04
CA LYS A 645 0.65 -13.69 19.65
C LYS A 645 1.44 -12.38 19.56
N GLU A 646 2.76 -12.44 19.70
CA GLU A 646 3.62 -11.25 19.65
C GLU A 646 3.57 -10.58 18.28
N VAL A 647 3.80 -11.35 17.22
CA VAL A 647 3.82 -10.81 15.85
C VAL A 647 2.42 -10.39 15.39
N GLN A 648 1.41 -11.20 15.69
CA GLN A 648 0.02 -10.90 15.35
C GLN A 648 -0.55 -9.66 16.08
N LEU A 649 0.13 -9.15 17.12
CA LEU A 649 -0.21 -7.88 17.78
C LEU A 649 0.45 -6.65 17.14
N ILE A 650 1.41 -6.84 16.23
CA ILE A 650 2.08 -5.75 15.49
C ILE A 650 1.07 -5.09 14.56
N ASP A 651 0.40 -5.86 13.70
CA ASP A 651 -0.62 -5.34 12.79
C ASP A 651 -2.02 -5.38 13.44
N LYS A 652 -2.64 -4.21 13.55
CA LYS A 652 -3.99 -4.03 14.14
C LYS A 652 -5.03 -3.63 13.10
N GLY A 653 -4.67 -3.67 11.82
CA GLY A 653 -5.51 -3.36 10.67
C GLY A 653 -6.20 -4.57 10.06
N VAL A 654 -5.66 -5.77 10.29
CA VAL A 654 -6.13 -7.04 9.69
C VAL A 654 -6.65 -8.04 10.74
N PHE A 655 -7.43 -9.05 10.33
CA PHE A 655 -7.90 -10.09 11.23
C PHE A 655 -6.74 -11.05 11.50
N SER A 656 -6.54 -11.32 12.78
CA SER A 656 -5.54 -12.28 13.20
C SER A 656 -6.07 -13.71 13.06
N VAL A 657 -5.22 -14.60 12.54
CA VAL A 657 -5.45 -16.06 12.61
C VAL A 657 -5.28 -16.61 14.02
N ASN A 658 -4.64 -15.87 14.94
CA ASN A 658 -4.47 -16.27 16.33
C ASN A 658 -5.72 -15.95 17.17
N LYS A 659 -6.36 -16.97 17.75
CA LYS A 659 -7.62 -16.84 18.50
C LYS A 659 -7.49 -16.00 19.77
N GLU A 660 -6.31 -15.95 20.39
CA GLU A 660 -6.11 -15.06 21.54
C GLU A 660 -6.03 -13.60 21.11
N VAL A 661 -5.34 -13.33 19.99
CA VAL A 661 -5.20 -11.98 19.45
C VAL A 661 -6.54 -11.46 18.96
N GLU A 662 -7.37 -12.29 18.34
CA GLU A 662 -8.75 -11.93 17.99
C GLU A 662 -9.52 -11.37 19.19
N LYS A 663 -9.47 -12.04 20.35
CA LYS A 663 -10.12 -11.56 21.59
C LYS A 663 -9.54 -10.23 22.05
N ILE A 664 -8.24 -10.03 21.90
CA ILE A 664 -7.56 -8.76 22.24
C ILE A 664 -8.01 -7.66 21.28
N GLN A 665 -8.08 -7.91 19.97
CA GLN A 665 -8.52 -6.94 18.97
C GLN A 665 -9.95 -6.47 19.23
N ILE A 666 -10.87 -7.40 19.55
CA ILE A 666 -12.26 -7.05 19.93
C ILE A 666 -12.29 -6.16 21.17
N LYS A 667 -11.52 -6.51 22.21
CA LYS A 667 -11.43 -5.69 23.43
C LYS A 667 -10.87 -4.30 23.14
N GLN A 668 -9.80 -4.23 22.35
CA GLN A 668 -9.16 -2.96 21.95
C GLN A 668 -10.12 -2.08 21.14
N MET A 669 -10.92 -2.65 20.25
CA MET A 669 -11.96 -1.93 19.51
C MET A 669 -12.96 -1.25 20.47
N PHE A 670 -13.54 -2.00 21.41
CA PHE A 670 -14.50 -1.43 22.37
C PHE A 670 -13.87 -0.40 23.31
N THR A 671 -12.64 -0.63 23.77
CA THR A 671 -11.90 0.37 24.57
C THR A 671 -11.69 1.66 23.77
N TRP A 672 -11.18 1.54 22.54
CA TRP A 672 -10.95 2.70 21.66
C TRP A 672 -12.25 3.43 21.33
N GLN A 673 -13.34 2.71 21.04
CA GLN A 673 -14.67 3.29 20.81
C GLN A 673 -15.16 4.08 22.03
N LYS A 674 -14.95 3.56 23.25
CA LYS A 674 -15.34 4.26 24.48
C LYS A 674 -14.54 5.56 24.67
N GLU A 675 -13.23 5.51 24.45
CA GLU A 675 -12.32 6.66 24.57
C GLU A 675 -12.59 7.72 23.49
N ASN A 676 -13.02 7.31 22.29
CA ASN A 676 -13.17 8.17 21.12
C ASN A 676 -14.64 8.37 20.71
N LYS A 677 -15.59 8.19 21.64
CA LYS A 677 -17.03 8.26 21.34
C LYS A 677 -17.42 9.58 20.66
N GLY A 678 -16.93 10.72 21.17
CA GLY A 678 -17.23 12.03 20.60
C GLY A 678 -16.73 12.19 19.15
N TYR A 679 -15.51 11.72 18.88
CA TYR A 679 -14.91 11.70 17.54
C TYR A 679 -15.68 10.80 16.57
N LEU A 680 -16.05 9.60 17.01
CA LEU A 680 -16.84 8.68 16.20
C LEU A 680 -18.18 9.28 15.79
N LEU A 681 -18.90 9.87 16.76
CA LEU A 681 -20.18 10.51 16.48
C LEU A 681 -20.03 11.75 15.57
N SER A 682 -18.97 12.55 15.74
CA SER A 682 -18.72 13.71 14.89
C SER A 682 -18.30 13.35 13.45
N LYS A 683 -17.87 12.11 13.23
CA LYS A 683 -17.59 11.54 11.90
C LYS A 683 -18.73 10.66 11.37
N GLY A 684 -19.93 10.77 11.95
CA GLY A 684 -21.08 9.98 11.52
C GLY A 684 -20.90 8.46 11.68
N ARG A 685 -19.99 8.00 12.55
CA ARG A 685 -19.70 6.57 12.75
C ARG A 685 -20.72 5.91 13.65
N TYR A 686 -20.90 4.61 13.44
CA TYR A 686 -21.72 3.76 14.30
C TYR A 686 -20.95 3.33 15.54
N LEU A 687 -21.65 3.15 16.66
CA LEU A 687 -21.07 2.59 17.88
C LEU A 687 -21.42 1.11 17.92
N ALA A 688 -20.42 0.25 17.72
CA ALA A 688 -20.58 -1.19 17.68
C ALA A 688 -21.13 -1.73 19.01
N GLU A 689 -21.94 -2.78 18.91
CA GLU A 689 -22.41 -3.61 20.01
C GLU A 689 -21.78 -5.01 19.96
N LYS A 690 -21.95 -5.78 21.05
CA LYS A 690 -21.43 -7.16 21.11
C LYS A 690 -22.10 -8.06 20.07
N THR A 691 -23.39 -7.86 19.81
CA THR A 691 -24.18 -8.58 18.81
C THR A 691 -23.63 -8.36 17.39
N ASP A 692 -22.98 -7.23 17.11
CA ASP A 692 -22.37 -6.96 15.80
C ASP A 692 -21.08 -7.76 15.59
N VAL A 693 -20.31 -7.94 16.66
CA VAL A 693 -19.14 -8.85 16.65
C VAL A 693 -19.60 -10.27 16.34
N ASP A 694 -20.74 -10.70 16.90
CA ASP A 694 -21.30 -12.03 16.63
C ASP A 694 -21.74 -12.17 15.16
N LYS A 695 -22.27 -11.11 14.53
CA LYS A 695 -22.58 -11.08 13.09
C LYS A 695 -21.32 -11.27 12.24
N VAL A 696 -20.26 -10.51 12.52
CA VAL A 696 -18.97 -10.64 11.81
C VAL A 696 -18.40 -12.06 11.97
N LYS A 697 -18.40 -12.62 13.18
CA LYS A 697 -17.94 -13.99 13.45
C LYS A 697 -18.74 -15.04 12.70
N LYS A 698 -20.07 -14.87 12.60
CA LYS A 698 -20.93 -15.76 11.83
C LYS A 698 -20.53 -15.81 10.36
N GLU A 699 -20.14 -14.67 9.78
CA GLU A 699 -19.68 -14.61 8.39
C GLU A 699 -18.28 -15.20 8.22
N ILE A 700 -17.36 -14.94 9.16
CA ILE A 700 -16.02 -15.57 9.18
C ILE A 700 -16.13 -17.11 9.17
N ASN A 701 -17.06 -17.67 9.95
CA ASN A 701 -17.23 -19.13 10.05
C ASN A 701 -17.79 -19.79 8.78
N LYS A 702 -18.21 -19.01 7.78
CA LYS A 702 -18.66 -19.54 6.48
C LYS A 702 -17.54 -19.56 5.44
N LEU A 703 -16.45 -18.84 5.67
CA LEU A 703 -15.31 -18.77 4.76
C LEU A 703 -14.68 -20.15 4.62
N ASN A 704 -14.42 -20.57 3.38
CA ASN A 704 -13.94 -21.93 3.08
C ASN A 704 -12.96 -22.00 1.91
N LYS A 705 -12.60 -20.86 1.33
CA LYS A 705 -11.74 -20.79 0.15
C LYS A 705 -10.86 -19.55 0.20
N VAL A 706 -9.55 -19.71 0.18
CA VAL A 706 -8.65 -18.57 -0.03
C VAL A 706 -8.70 -18.13 -1.49
N PHE A 707 -8.74 -16.83 -1.73
CA PHE A 707 -8.60 -16.27 -3.07
C PHE A 707 -7.15 -16.39 -3.52
N ILE A 708 -6.92 -17.16 -4.58
CA ILE A 708 -5.63 -17.26 -5.29
C ILE A 708 -5.84 -16.67 -6.67
N TYR A 709 -5.05 -15.66 -7.01
CA TYR A 709 -5.13 -15.06 -8.34
C TYR A 709 -4.71 -16.06 -9.41
N ASP A 710 -5.46 -16.03 -10.52
CA ASP A 710 -5.23 -16.84 -11.71
C ASP A 710 -5.02 -15.89 -12.89
N GLU A 711 -3.95 -16.07 -13.66
CA GLU A 711 -3.65 -15.16 -14.79
C GLU A 711 -4.75 -15.20 -15.86
N PHE A 712 -5.49 -16.31 -15.96
CA PHE A 712 -6.63 -16.41 -16.85
C PHE A 712 -7.77 -15.43 -16.48
N LEU A 713 -7.85 -14.98 -15.22
CA LEU A 713 -8.81 -13.95 -14.81
C LEU A 713 -8.61 -12.63 -15.56
N LYS A 714 -7.37 -12.27 -15.92
CA LYS A 714 -7.12 -11.07 -16.73
C LYS A 714 -7.75 -11.20 -18.11
N ILE A 715 -7.63 -12.37 -18.73
CA ILE A 715 -8.23 -12.65 -20.04
C ILE A 715 -9.75 -12.58 -19.93
N ILE A 716 -10.34 -13.15 -18.87
CA ILE A 716 -11.77 -13.06 -18.63
C ILE A 716 -12.20 -11.60 -18.45
N ASP A 717 -11.48 -10.83 -17.62
CA ASP A 717 -11.76 -9.43 -17.34
C ASP A 717 -11.83 -8.59 -18.63
N GLU A 718 -10.81 -8.69 -19.48
CA GLU A 718 -10.73 -7.98 -20.76
C GLU A 718 -11.89 -8.34 -21.69
N GLU A 719 -12.18 -9.63 -21.86
CA GLU A 719 -13.23 -10.08 -22.78
C GLU A 719 -14.65 -9.75 -22.27
N VAL A 720 -14.88 -9.86 -20.96
CA VAL A 720 -16.18 -9.55 -20.36
C VAL A 720 -16.46 -8.05 -20.34
N SER A 721 -15.45 -7.20 -20.12
CA SER A 721 -15.65 -5.74 -20.19
C SER A 721 -16.02 -5.28 -21.60
N LEU A 722 -15.43 -5.86 -22.66
CA LEU A 722 -15.86 -5.59 -24.05
C LEU A 722 -17.34 -5.94 -24.28
N TYR A 723 -17.82 -7.04 -23.69
CA TYR A 723 -19.25 -7.41 -23.74
C TYR A 723 -20.15 -6.44 -22.97
N ILE A 724 -19.75 -6.04 -21.76
CA ILE A 724 -20.50 -5.08 -20.94
C ILE A 724 -20.65 -3.76 -21.71
N ASN A 725 -19.57 -3.28 -22.33
CA ASN A 725 -19.54 -2.07 -23.16
C ASN A 725 -20.29 -2.19 -24.50
N GLY A 726 -20.76 -3.40 -24.86
CA GLY A 726 -21.54 -3.64 -26.07
C GLY A 726 -20.70 -3.82 -27.34
N GLU A 727 -19.39 -3.99 -27.20
CA GLU A 727 -18.47 -4.21 -28.32
C GLU A 727 -18.51 -5.66 -28.84
N LYS A 728 -19.01 -6.60 -28.03
CA LYS A 728 -19.18 -8.03 -28.36
C LYS A 728 -20.53 -8.55 -27.87
N THR A 729 -20.99 -9.64 -28.48
CA THR A 729 -22.11 -10.43 -27.95
C THR A 729 -21.66 -11.37 -26.83
N ALA A 730 -22.62 -11.88 -26.04
CA ALA A 730 -22.32 -12.84 -24.98
C ALA A 730 -21.78 -14.16 -25.57
N GLU A 731 -22.34 -14.58 -26.71
CA GLU A 731 -22.00 -15.78 -27.45
C GLU A 731 -20.57 -15.68 -28.05
N GLU A 732 -20.20 -14.52 -28.61
CA GLU A 732 -18.82 -14.28 -29.09
C GLU A 732 -17.81 -14.32 -27.95
N THR A 733 -18.13 -13.65 -26.83
CA THR A 733 -17.28 -13.60 -25.63
C THR A 733 -17.06 -15.00 -25.05
N ALA A 734 -18.14 -15.76 -24.89
CA ALA A 734 -18.14 -17.16 -24.45
C ALA A 734 -17.26 -18.05 -25.34
N LYS A 735 -17.38 -17.90 -26.67
CA LYS A 735 -16.57 -18.65 -27.64
C LYS A 735 -15.09 -18.28 -27.58
N ILE A 736 -14.75 -17.01 -27.43
CA ILE A 736 -13.35 -16.56 -27.30
C ILE A 736 -12.74 -17.13 -26.02
N LEU A 737 -13.44 -17.02 -24.89
CA LEU A 737 -12.97 -17.54 -23.61
C LEU A 737 -12.85 -19.06 -23.61
N GLN A 738 -13.73 -19.78 -24.32
CA GLN A 738 -13.59 -21.22 -24.52
C GLN A 738 -12.27 -21.55 -25.21
N ASN A 739 -12.00 -20.93 -26.37
CA ASN A 739 -10.79 -21.20 -27.15
C ASN A 739 -9.52 -20.83 -26.36
N LYS A 740 -9.52 -19.65 -25.71
CA LYS A 740 -8.39 -19.19 -24.90
C LYS A 740 -8.18 -20.08 -23.68
N GLY A 741 -9.26 -20.52 -23.03
CA GLY A 741 -9.18 -21.43 -21.88
C GLY A 741 -8.66 -22.81 -22.28
N GLU A 742 -9.07 -23.34 -23.44
CA GLU A 742 -8.59 -24.62 -23.94
C GLU A 742 -7.09 -24.59 -24.25
N LEU A 743 -6.60 -23.47 -24.81
CA LEU A 743 -5.18 -23.24 -25.01
C LEU A 743 -4.45 -23.12 -23.66
N TYR A 744 -5.01 -22.36 -22.73
CA TYR A 744 -4.42 -22.13 -21.41
C TYR A 744 -4.28 -23.41 -20.58
N LEU A 745 -5.20 -24.37 -20.70
CA LEU A 745 -5.06 -25.68 -20.04
C LEU A 745 -4.12 -26.66 -20.78
N GLN A 746 -3.70 -26.36 -22.02
CA GLN A 746 -2.76 -27.17 -22.79
C GLN A 746 -1.30 -26.76 -22.58
N GLU A 747 -1.08 -25.49 -22.21
CA GLU A 747 0.22 -24.92 -21.80
C GLU A 747 0.58 -25.36 -20.37
#